data_AF-A0A169WXN6-F1
#
_entry.id   AF-A0A169WXN6-F1
#
_cell.length_a   1.000
_cell.length_b   1.000
_cell.length_c   1.000
_cell.angle_alpha   90.00
_cell.angle_beta   90.00
_cell.angle_gamma   90.00
#
_symmetry.space_group_name_H-M   'P 1'
#
loop_
_entity.id
_entity.type
_entity.pdbx_description
1 polymer ?
#
loop_
_entity_poly.entity_id
_entity_poly.type
_entity_poly.pdbx_seq_one_letter_code
_entity_poly.pdbx_strand_id
1 'polypeptide(L)'
;MNLNDIISRPGEQLDDHLDAVANRIIDLGDFETANSPSEADIAQCLGWLHDFGKVTPGFQGHVRSDYSARANGTPIVKKRYSYHARISALAAFWVICELGGTDRDALAAFAAIAKHHGALPNFASYTFDRVVKNERDGQNQGRWATEQVEHIEAETAVAADTLLRRATEDIAPESITWTDFANAMRSGTILDDLGEAVSTMTGIYPEHSSEKLPSELYDRTLRYWSALTLADKTSAAGLNDDRLAREPLPVRKLDEYVKTLSADDELQRELNVWRERGCKEARGRAVTHLIDGNADVGTLTLPTGLGKTFTGISVAFDVRDERAARQQLDEKPTVVYALPFTSIIEQTRNHFENDDIWGADPAGNALTVHHYLSDTINRKDTEEMSEDSNANGEPEQDSRTHPEAMLGESWRAGTILTTFVQLFESLAGPSNSQGMKLPSLKNAVVILDEPQALPKQWWAVVPRLVRLLTDEFDATVIPMTATQPRLFSDTDDLQTVKLIDDPDEYYEQARRVRYTIDESVWQFPNPAIESSLVSHDTAGRRIVETLIDSMKADESSSPRTSAMAVCNTIASSRALTESIENAAKQSLFETVHIGSEYESVLCNAETNSSTRLDTDDAVKSVMKKLGFKPETTNEREDDDDVVWEWPDEEMPFFLGTFNSRYRPRDRSVLIKVADNLTTAGVPFAFVSTQAIEAGVDISFAHVFRDIAPLDSIVQAAGRCNRSFEWGESNGHVTVWFLADPDEPAAGPNQAPVSYVYNDVPEHVDIICRILCQTLPERTDVDETVLTRNAVPEYFDAVTPDKVGSDVLVEAVEHFEARELASHSLIDDEYETVDLLVAVSEADDARIQAIMDAFDVGNEPRAYRLLHNASDIRVSVPAQKADEALRFLSRVDLRQRGVQEGTSVLAYRLNSSQGSYDLDAGGFVADEDDALAGRFTL
;
A
#
# COMPACT_ATOMS: atom_id res chain seq x y z
N MET A 1 -33.34 -1.49 -37.78
CA MET A 1 -32.36 -0.37 -37.84
C MET A 1 -31.02 -0.94 -38.28
N ASN A 2 -30.21 -0.16 -39.01
CA ASN A 2 -28.81 -0.54 -39.29
C ASN A 2 -27.92 -0.11 -38.12
N LEU A 3 -26.68 -0.60 -38.07
CA LEU A 3 -25.75 -0.27 -36.98
C LEU A 3 -25.46 1.24 -36.87
N ASN A 4 -25.36 1.94 -38.00
CA ASN A 4 -25.19 3.41 -38.05
C ASN A 4 -26.38 4.18 -37.42
N ASP A 5 -27.52 3.51 -37.24
CA ASP A 5 -28.70 4.05 -36.58
C ASP A 5 -28.76 3.63 -35.10
N ILE A 6 -27.67 3.18 -34.47
CA ILE A 6 -27.57 2.79 -33.06
C ILE A 6 -26.58 3.72 -32.35
N ILE A 7 -26.98 4.28 -31.21
CA ILE A 7 -26.13 5.19 -30.42
C ILE A 7 -25.73 4.53 -29.10
N SER A 8 -24.50 4.75 -28.65
CA SER A 8 -24.04 4.32 -27.33
C SER A 8 -24.58 5.26 -26.25
N ARG A 9 -24.38 6.57 -26.46
CA ARG A 9 -24.85 7.66 -25.60
C ARG A 9 -25.16 8.91 -26.45
N PRO A 10 -25.80 9.95 -25.89
CA PRO A 10 -26.19 11.12 -26.68
C PRO A 10 -24.98 11.77 -27.38
N GLY A 11 -24.99 11.74 -28.71
CA GLY A 11 -23.94 12.34 -29.55
C GLY A 11 -22.84 11.39 -30.01
N GLU A 12 -22.88 10.10 -29.67
CA GLU A 12 -21.86 9.11 -30.05
C GLU A 12 -22.50 7.85 -30.63
N GLN A 13 -22.02 7.40 -31.79
CA GLN A 13 -22.49 6.16 -32.42
C GLN A 13 -21.91 4.95 -31.68
N LEU A 14 -22.71 3.87 -31.60
CA LEU A 14 -22.25 2.65 -30.94
C LEU A 14 -21.04 2.04 -31.67
N ASP A 15 -21.07 2.05 -33.00
CA ASP A 15 -20.00 1.49 -33.83
C ASP A 15 -18.64 2.16 -33.58
N ASP A 16 -18.61 3.50 -33.60
CA ASP A 16 -17.40 4.28 -33.38
C ASP A 16 -16.83 4.06 -31.97
N HIS A 17 -17.71 3.96 -30.97
CA HIS A 17 -17.31 3.70 -29.59
C HIS A 17 -16.71 2.30 -29.41
N LEU A 18 -17.40 1.26 -29.93
CA LEU A 18 -16.94 -0.12 -29.85
C LEU A 18 -15.61 -0.32 -30.59
N ASP A 19 -15.43 0.30 -31.77
CA ASP A 19 -14.17 0.29 -32.50
C ASP A 19 -13.03 0.90 -31.68
N ALA A 20 -13.28 2.06 -31.05
CA ALA A 20 -12.30 2.71 -30.20
C ALA A 20 -11.92 1.85 -28.98
N VAL A 21 -12.89 1.22 -28.31
CA VAL A 21 -12.64 0.33 -27.17
C VAL A 21 -11.91 -0.94 -27.59
N ALA A 22 -12.29 -1.53 -28.73
CA ALA A 22 -11.73 -2.79 -29.21
C ALA A 22 -10.28 -2.63 -29.71
N ASN A 23 -9.90 -1.49 -30.29
CA ASN A 23 -8.49 -1.20 -30.56
C ASN A 23 -7.72 -0.93 -29.26
N ARG A 24 -8.29 -0.13 -28.36
CA ARG A 24 -7.61 0.29 -27.13
C ARG A 24 -7.39 -0.84 -26.13
N ILE A 25 -8.30 -1.82 -26.04
CA ILE A 25 -8.10 -2.98 -25.15
C ILE A 25 -6.86 -3.79 -25.57
N ILE A 26 -6.59 -3.91 -26.88
CA ILE A 26 -5.39 -4.57 -27.39
C ILE A 26 -4.13 -3.80 -26.99
N ASP A 27 -4.13 -2.49 -27.26
CA ASP A 27 -2.98 -1.62 -26.95
C ASP A 27 -2.65 -1.58 -25.45
N LEU A 28 -3.68 -1.59 -24.59
CA LEU A 28 -3.52 -1.52 -23.14
C LEU A 28 -3.18 -2.87 -22.50
N GLY A 29 -3.69 -3.97 -23.05
CA GLY A 29 -3.57 -5.30 -22.45
C GLY A 29 -2.38 -6.12 -22.94
N ASP A 30 -1.80 -5.79 -24.10
CA ASP A 30 -0.64 -6.48 -24.72
C ASP A 30 -0.81 -8.01 -24.65
N PHE A 31 -1.89 -8.47 -25.28
CA PHE A 31 -2.35 -9.87 -25.24
C PHE A 31 -1.56 -10.76 -26.19
N GLU A 32 -1.47 -12.05 -25.84
CA GLU A 32 -0.81 -13.02 -26.70
C GLU A 32 -1.56 -13.24 -28.02
N THR A 33 -0.78 -13.38 -29.09
CA THR A 33 -1.27 -13.66 -30.45
C THR A 33 -1.05 -15.11 -30.88
N ALA A 34 -0.65 -15.98 -29.94
CA ALA A 34 -0.45 -17.39 -30.18
C ALA A 34 -1.77 -18.17 -30.11
N ASN A 35 -1.91 -19.19 -30.97
CA ASN A 35 -3.13 -20.00 -31.15
C ASN A 35 -4.30 -19.22 -31.77
N SER A 36 -5.41 -19.91 -32.03
CA SER A 36 -6.65 -19.29 -32.52
C SER A 36 -7.84 -20.02 -31.89
N PRO A 37 -8.74 -19.31 -31.18
CA PRO A 37 -8.65 -17.89 -30.86
C PRO A 37 -7.48 -17.63 -29.89
N SER A 38 -6.68 -16.60 -30.14
CA SER A 38 -5.64 -16.13 -29.21
C SER A 38 -6.23 -15.26 -28.10
N GLU A 39 -5.45 -14.88 -27.09
CA GLU A 39 -5.91 -13.90 -26.08
C GLU A 39 -6.27 -12.56 -26.71
N ALA A 40 -5.48 -12.11 -27.69
CA ALA A 40 -5.75 -10.88 -28.46
C ALA A 40 -7.06 -10.99 -29.25
N ASP A 41 -7.32 -12.12 -29.92
CA ASP A 41 -8.59 -12.38 -30.60
C ASP A 41 -9.78 -12.24 -29.64
N ILE A 42 -9.66 -12.81 -28.44
CA ILE A 42 -10.69 -12.77 -27.40
C ILE A 42 -10.88 -11.36 -26.87
N ALA A 43 -9.80 -10.65 -26.54
CA ALA A 43 -9.86 -9.26 -26.08
C ALA A 43 -10.50 -8.34 -27.13
N GLN A 44 -10.21 -8.54 -28.42
CA GLN A 44 -10.85 -7.81 -29.52
C GLN A 44 -12.36 -8.09 -29.56
N CYS A 45 -12.77 -9.37 -29.43
CA CYS A 45 -14.18 -9.75 -29.29
C CYS A 45 -14.83 -9.03 -28.10
N LEU A 46 -14.15 -8.96 -26.94
CA LEU A 46 -14.65 -8.28 -25.75
C LEU A 46 -14.91 -6.80 -26.00
N GLY A 47 -13.97 -6.09 -26.63
CA GLY A 47 -14.14 -4.69 -26.98
C GLY A 47 -15.35 -4.44 -27.88
N TRP A 48 -15.58 -5.30 -28.87
CA TRP A 48 -16.75 -5.21 -29.76
C TRP A 48 -18.07 -5.63 -29.10
N LEU A 49 -18.04 -6.54 -28.12
CA LEU A 49 -19.25 -7.17 -27.58
C LEU A 49 -19.67 -6.65 -26.20
N HIS A 50 -18.82 -5.95 -25.45
CA HIS A 50 -19.14 -5.53 -24.08
C HIS A 50 -20.47 -4.76 -23.99
N ASP A 51 -20.71 -3.94 -25.00
CA ASP A 51 -21.87 -3.08 -25.13
C ASP A 51 -22.89 -3.55 -26.17
N PHE A 52 -22.76 -4.81 -26.63
CA PHE A 52 -23.64 -5.41 -27.63
C PHE A 52 -25.13 -5.23 -27.29
N GLY A 53 -25.52 -5.37 -26.02
CA GLY A 53 -26.89 -5.18 -25.56
C GLY A 53 -27.48 -3.79 -25.83
N LYS A 54 -26.67 -2.77 -26.13
CA LYS A 54 -27.14 -1.43 -26.53
C LYS A 54 -27.89 -1.44 -27.86
N VAL A 55 -27.79 -2.49 -28.68
CA VAL A 55 -28.63 -2.67 -29.89
C VAL A 55 -30.10 -2.97 -29.56
N THR A 56 -30.42 -3.27 -28.30
CA THR A 56 -31.79 -3.57 -27.88
C THR A 56 -32.70 -2.35 -28.10
N PRO A 57 -33.90 -2.50 -28.69
CA PRO A 57 -34.85 -1.40 -28.86
C PRO A 57 -35.19 -0.66 -27.56
N GLY A 58 -35.29 -1.38 -26.44
CA GLY A 58 -35.52 -0.81 -25.11
C GLY A 58 -34.41 0.14 -24.65
N PHE A 59 -33.14 -0.20 -24.91
CA PHE A 59 -31.99 0.66 -24.64
C PHE A 59 -31.98 1.89 -25.57
N GLN A 60 -32.16 1.68 -26.88
CA GLN A 60 -32.19 2.78 -27.84
C GLN A 60 -33.32 3.77 -27.57
N GLY A 61 -34.48 3.29 -27.12
CA GLY A 61 -35.56 4.15 -26.64
C GLY A 61 -35.18 4.98 -25.41
N HIS A 62 -34.47 4.37 -24.46
CA HIS A 62 -33.99 5.05 -23.25
C HIS A 62 -33.01 6.19 -23.57
N VAL A 63 -31.97 5.90 -24.35
CA VAL A 63 -30.90 6.87 -24.65
C VAL A 63 -31.37 8.01 -25.56
N ARG A 64 -32.32 7.75 -26.48
CA ARG A 64 -32.83 8.77 -27.40
C ARG A 64 -33.84 9.74 -26.80
N SER A 65 -34.22 9.58 -25.52
CA SER A 65 -35.28 10.34 -24.84
C SER A 65 -36.69 10.23 -25.45
N ASP A 66 -36.84 9.63 -26.64
CA ASP A 66 -38.09 9.43 -27.39
C ASP A 66 -39.07 8.43 -26.74
N TYR A 67 -38.62 7.60 -25.80
CA TYR A 67 -39.47 6.65 -25.06
C TYR A 67 -39.95 7.16 -23.69
N SER A 68 -39.87 8.47 -23.44
CA SER A 68 -40.44 9.11 -22.25
C SER A 68 -41.86 9.69 -22.47
N ALA A 69 -42.55 9.29 -23.55
CA ALA A 69 -43.97 9.60 -23.71
C ALA A 69 -44.79 8.85 -22.65
N ARG A 70 -45.20 9.55 -21.58
CA ARG A 70 -46.13 9.05 -20.58
C ARG A 70 -47.50 8.77 -21.21
N ALA A 71 -47.84 7.51 -21.48
CA ALA A 71 -49.24 7.12 -21.59
C ALA A 71 -49.79 6.86 -20.17
N ASN A 72 -50.69 7.71 -19.69
CA ASN A 72 -51.44 7.52 -18.44
C ASN A 72 -50.63 7.36 -17.14
N GLY A 73 -49.41 7.92 -17.06
CA GLY A 73 -48.64 7.94 -15.81
C GLY A 73 -47.90 6.65 -15.47
N THR A 74 -47.79 5.69 -16.39
CA THR A 74 -46.96 4.49 -16.25
C THR A 74 -45.85 4.52 -17.32
N PRO A 75 -44.58 4.25 -16.98
CA PRO A 75 -43.51 4.17 -17.99
C PRO A 75 -43.83 3.07 -19.03
N ILE A 76 -43.77 3.40 -20.33
CA ILE A 76 -44.12 2.47 -21.42
C ILE A 76 -43.06 1.37 -21.60
N VAL A 77 -41.80 1.62 -21.20
CA VAL A 77 -40.73 0.61 -21.19
C VAL A 77 -40.31 0.39 -19.74
N LYS A 78 -40.36 -0.87 -19.28
CA LYS A 78 -39.81 -1.21 -17.97
C LYS A 78 -38.31 -0.95 -18.00
N LYS A 79 -37.79 -0.22 -17.01
CA LYS A 79 -36.36 0.09 -16.78
C LYS A 79 -35.43 -1.11 -17.01
N ARG A 80 -35.92 -2.33 -16.75
CA ARG A 80 -35.17 -3.57 -16.99
C ARG A 80 -34.79 -3.89 -18.45
N TYR A 81 -35.45 -3.28 -19.42
CA TYR A 81 -35.16 -3.51 -20.84
C TYR A 81 -34.03 -2.63 -21.39
N SER A 82 -33.51 -1.71 -20.59
CA SER A 82 -32.31 -0.93 -20.91
C SER A 82 -31.03 -1.51 -20.29
N TYR A 83 -31.06 -2.69 -19.65
CA TYR A 83 -29.82 -3.36 -19.24
C TYR A 83 -29.17 -4.01 -20.44
N HIS A 84 -27.86 -3.84 -20.59
CA HIS A 84 -27.14 -4.30 -21.77
C HIS A 84 -26.10 -5.39 -21.42
N ALA A 85 -25.43 -5.30 -20.27
CA ALA A 85 -24.33 -6.18 -19.89
C ALA A 85 -24.63 -7.69 -19.93
N ARG A 86 -25.83 -8.16 -19.52
CA ARG A 86 -26.12 -9.61 -19.47
C ARG A 86 -26.20 -10.25 -20.85
N ILE A 87 -26.94 -9.65 -21.78
CA ILE A 87 -27.04 -10.21 -23.15
C ILE A 87 -25.69 -10.06 -23.87
N SER A 88 -24.94 -9.00 -23.61
CA SER A 88 -23.56 -8.84 -24.06
C SER A 88 -22.66 -9.98 -23.55
N ALA A 89 -22.70 -10.28 -22.25
CA ALA A 89 -21.89 -11.34 -21.65
C ALA A 89 -22.25 -12.73 -22.19
N LEU A 90 -23.55 -13.03 -22.37
CA LEU A 90 -24.01 -14.28 -22.98
C LEU A 90 -23.59 -14.40 -24.45
N ALA A 91 -23.61 -13.29 -25.19
CA ALA A 91 -23.11 -13.25 -26.57
C ALA A 91 -21.62 -13.53 -26.62
N ALA A 92 -20.81 -12.88 -25.76
CA ALA A 92 -19.38 -13.13 -25.70
C ALA A 92 -19.05 -14.57 -25.30
N PHE A 93 -19.67 -15.11 -24.24
CA PHE A 93 -19.51 -16.51 -23.85
C PHE A 93 -19.73 -17.45 -25.03
N TRP A 94 -20.88 -17.31 -25.70
CA TRP A 94 -21.23 -18.16 -26.84
C TRP A 94 -20.24 -17.99 -28.01
N VAL A 95 -19.89 -16.75 -28.37
CA VAL A 95 -18.94 -16.47 -29.45
C VAL A 95 -17.60 -17.13 -29.17
N ILE A 96 -17.05 -16.99 -27.96
CA ILE A 96 -15.76 -17.61 -27.61
C ILE A 96 -15.84 -19.13 -27.67
N CYS A 97 -16.94 -19.75 -27.22
CA CYS A 97 -17.15 -21.19 -27.37
C CYS A 97 -17.20 -21.63 -28.84
N GLU A 98 -17.93 -20.91 -29.70
CA GLU A 98 -18.02 -21.24 -31.14
C GLU A 98 -16.70 -21.05 -31.89
N LEU A 99 -15.86 -20.12 -31.44
CA LEU A 99 -14.51 -19.95 -31.94
C LEU A 99 -13.57 -21.09 -31.50
N GLY A 100 -13.98 -21.91 -30.53
CA GLY A 100 -13.17 -23.00 -29.97
C GLY A 100 -12.23 -22.55 -28.84
N GLY A 101 -12.54 -21.44 -28.18
CA GLY A 101 -11.85 -21.00 -26.97
C GLY A 101 -12.02 -22.00 -25.82
N THR A 102 -11.13 -21.91 -24.83
CA THR A 102 -11.20 -22.80 -23.65
C THR A 102 -12.37 -22.42 -22.73
N ASP A 103 -12.80 -23.34 -21.87
CA ASP A 103 -13.81 -23.05 -20.85
C ASP A 103 -13.37 -21.89 -19.93
N ARG A 104 -12.06 -21.83 -19.60
CA ARG A 104 -11.46 -20.74 -18.81
C ARG A 104 -11.65 -19.40 -19.51
N ASP A 105 -11.31 -19.31 -20.79
CA ASP A 105 -11.42 -18.05 -21.54
C ASP A 105 -12.87 -17.63 -21.79
N ALA A 106 -13.75 -18.58 -22.12
CA ALA A 106 -15.17 -18.29 -22.33
C ALA A 106 -15.83 -17.76 -21.05
N LEU A 107 -15.55 -18.37 -19.89
CA LEU A 107 -16.05 -17.91 -18.60
C LEU A 107 -15.43 -16.58 -18.17
N ALA A 108 -14.14 -16.36 -18.45
CA ALA A 108 -13.47 -15.08 -18.17
C ALA A 108 -14.03 -13.95 -19.03
N ALA A 109 -14.28 -14.21 -20.31
CA ALA A 109 -14.96 -13.29 -21.23
C ALA A 109 -16.37 -12.92 -20.74
N PHE A 110 -17.14 -13.92 -20.30
CA PHE A 110 -18.45 -13.72 -19.69
C PHE A 110 -18.36 -12.81 -18.45
N ALA A 111 -17.46 -13.13 -17.51
CA ALA A 111 -17.28 -12.39 -16.27
C ALA A 111 -16.86 -10.94 -16.50
N ALA A 112 -15.88 -10.73 -17.39
CA ALA A 112 -15.36 -9.41 -17.74
C ALA A 112 -16.48 -8.49 -18.24
N ILE A 113 -17.30 -8.94 -19.19
CA ILE A 113 -18.40 -8.13 -19.72
C ILE A 113 -19.55 -8.02 -18.73
N ALA A 114 -19.90 -9.09 -18.01
CA ALA A 114 -20.99 -9.04 -17.03
C ALA A 114 -20.75 -8.01 -15.92
N LYS A 115 -19.48 -7.66 -15.66
CA LYS A 115 -19.05 -6.80 -14.55
C LYS A 115 -18.12 -5.65 -14.94
N HIS A 116 -17.99 -5.27 -16.21
CA HIS A 116 -17.10 -4.17 -16.62
C HIS A 116 -17.47 -2.80 -16.01
N HIS A 117 -18.73 -2.60 -15.58
CA HIS A 117 -19.16 -1.39 -14.86
C HIS A 117 -19.16 -1.53 -13.32
N GLY A 118 -18.81 -2.69 -12.76
CA GLY A 118 -18.92 -2.95 -11.32
C GLY A 118 -17.76 -3.79 -10.78
N ALA A 119 -17.86 -4.17 -9.50
CA ALA A 119 -16.91 -5.10 -8.90
C ALA A 119 -17.16 -6.55 -9.33
N LEU A 120 -16.09 -7.34 -9.37
CA LEU A 120 -16.19 -8.77 -9.67
C LEU A 120 -17.01 -9.50 -8.59
N PRO A 121 -17.79 -10.54 -8.95
CA PRO A 121 -18.68 -11.21 -8.02
C PRO A 121 -18.04 -12.48 -7.46
N ASN A 122 -18.74 -13.12 -6.52
CA ASN A 122 -18.56 -14.55 -6.27
C ASN A 122 -19.11 -15.31 -7.48
N PHE A 123 -18.23 -15.86 -8.31
CA PHE A 123 -18.53 -16.11 -9.72
C PHE A 123 -19.57 -17.21 -9.94
N ALA A 124 -19.40 -18.36 -9.28
CA ALA A 124 -20.30 -19.50 -9.46
C ALA A 124 -21.73 -19.18 -9.02
N SER A 125 -21.90 -18.58 -7.85
CA SER A 125 -23.22 -18.20 -7.31
C SER A 125 -23.89 -17.10 -8.14
N TYR A 126 -23.15 -16.07 -8.54
CA TYR A 126 -23.65 -15.02 -9.44
C TYR A 126 -24.15 -15.61 -10.76
N THR A 127 -23.31 -16.40 -11.42
CA THR A 127 -23.60 -16.94 -12.75
C THR A 127 -24.77 -17.91 -12.70
N PHE A 128 -24.78 -18.85 -11.76
CA PHE A 128 -25.85 -19.84 -11.71
C PHE A 128 -27.17 -19.28 -11.17
N ASP A 129 -27.13 -18.60 -10.01
CA ASP A 129 -28.35 -18.21 -9.30
C ASP A 129 -28.97 -16.93 -9.88
N ARG A 130 -28.14 -15.98 -10.33
CA ARG A 130 -28.62 -14.68 -10.81
C ARG A 130 -28.74 -14.60 -12.33
N VAL A 131 -28.05 -15.46 -13.10
CA VAL A 131 -28.15 -15.48 -14.57
C VAL A 131 -28.90 -16.73 -15.04
N VAL A 132 -28.34 -17.93 -14.85
CA VAL A 132 -28.90 -19.17 -15.43
C VAL A 132 -30.31 -19.47 -14.92
N LYS A 133 -30.55 -19.47 -13.59
CA LYS A 133 -31.88 -19.71 -13.02
C LYS A 133 -32.91 -18.68 -13.49
N ASN A 134 -32.52 -17.41 -13.54
CA ASN A 134 -33.42 -16.32 -13.91
C ASN A 134 -33.84 -16.37 -15.39
N GLU A 135 -32.92 -16.73 -16.29
CA GLU A 135 -33.25 -16.83 -17.73
C GLU A 135 -34.00 -18.12 -18.10
N ARG A 136 -33.87 -19.19 -17.29
CA ARG A 136 -34.59 -20.46 -17.50
C ARG A 136 -36.03 -20.45 -16.99
N ASP A 137 -36.34 -19.71 -15.92
CA ASP A 137 -37.70 -19.67 -15.39
C ASP A 137 -38.62 -18.77 -16.23
N GLY A 138 -39.45 -19.41 -17.07
CA GLY A 138 -40.41 -18.73 -17.95
C GLY A 138 -41.52 -17.94 -17.24
N GLN A 139 -41.66 -18.05 -15.91
CA GLN A 139 -42.57 -17.24 -15.09
C GLN A 139 -41.84 -16.12 -14.33
N ASN A 140 -40.50 -16.09 -14.37
CA ASN A 140 -39.69 -15.14 -13.61
C ASN A 140 -39.63 -13.78 -14.30
N GLN A 141 -39.78 -12.71 -13.50
CA GLN A 141 -39.64 -11.34 -13.97
C GLN A 141 -38.18 -10.97 -14.32
N GLY A 142 -37.21 -11.83 -14.01
CA GLY A 142 -35.78 -11.67 -14.29
C GLY A 142 -35.28 -12.20 -15.63
N ARG A 143 -36.14 -12.79 -16.49
CA ARG A 143 -35.81 -13.33 -17.82
C ARG A 143 -35.75 -12.25 -18.90
N TRP A 144 -34.84 -11.29 -18.78
CA TRP A 144 -34.83 -10.15 -19.69
C TRP A 144 -33.89 -10.32 -20.89
N ALA A 145 -32.77 -11.06 -20.78
CA ALA A 145 -31.90 -11.28 -21.94
C ALA A 145 -32.61 -12.10 -23.02
N THR A 146 -33.37 -13.13 -22.62
CA THR A 146 -34.16 -13.92 -23.58
C THR A 146 -35.29 -13.09 -24.24
N GLU A 147 -35.96 -12.21 -23.48
CA GLU A 147 -36.96 -11.27 -24.03
C GLU A 147 -36.30 -10.24 -24.97
N GLN A 148 -35.07 -9.79 -24.67
CA GLN A 148 -34.33 -8.87 -25.54
C GLN A 148 -34.00 -9.49 -26.90
N VAL A 149 -33.68 -10.79 -26.96
CA VAL A 149 -33.46 -11.50 -28.23
C VAL A 149 -34.70 -11.39 -29.12
N GLU A 150 -35.91 -11.53 -28.57
CA GLU A 150 -37.17 -11.39 -29.34
C GLU A 150 -37.37 -9.96 -29.87
N HIS A 151 -37.03 -8.94 -29.07
CA HIS A 151 -37.12 -7.55 -29.48
C HIS A 151 -36.07 -7.17 -30.54
N ILE A 152 -34.84 -7.67 -30.40
CA ILE A 152 -33.77 -7.45 -31.38
C ILE A 152 -34.17 -8.11 -32.71
N GLU A 153 -34.67 -9.35 -32.69
CA GLU A 153 -35.15 -10.06 -33.89
C GLU A 153 -36.20 -9.23 -34.65
N ALA A 154 -37.09 -8.55 -33.93
CA ALA A 154 -38.17 -7.77 -34.52
C ALA A 154 -37.70 -6.43 -35.15
N GLU A 155 -36.70 -5.77 -34.57
CA GLU A 155 -36.42 -4.35 -34.90
C GLU A 155 -34.95 -4.04 -35.25
N THR A 156 -33.97 -4.74 -34.66
CA THR A 156 -32.54 -4.40 -34.73
C THR A 156 -31.62 -5.57 -35.13
N ALA A 157 -32.18 -6.68 -35.61
CA ALA A 157 -31.44 -7.89 -36.00
C ALA A 157 -30.26 -7.64 -36.96
N VAL A 158 -30.43 -6.72 -37.93
CA VAL A 158 -29.36 -6.35 -38.89
C VAL A 158 -28.17 -5.70 -38.18
N ALA A 159 -28.42 -4.82 -37.20
CA ALA A 159 -27.36 -4.19 -36.42
C ALA A 159 -26.64 -5.23 -35.54
N ALA A 160 -27.40 -6.13 -34.91
CA ALA A 160 -26.85 -7.21 -34.08
C ALA A 160 -25.99 -8.19 -34.90
N ASP A 161 -26.45 -8.61 -36.08
CA ASP A 161 -25.67 -9.47 -36.99
C ASP A 161 -24.38 -8.78 -37.44
N THR A 162 -24.45 -7.47 -37.74
CA THR A 162 -23.27 -6.69 -38.12
C THR A 162 -22.22 -6.66 -37.00
N LEU A 163 -22.63 -6.44 -35.75
CA LEU A 163 -21.71 -6.43 -34.61
C LEU A 163 -21.05 -7.78 -34.36
N LEU A 164 -21.83 -8.87 -34.40
CA LEU A 164 -21.29 -10.23 -34.23
C LEU A 164 -20.27 -10.57 -35.32
N ARG A 165 -20.52 -10.15 -36.57
CA ARG A 165 -19.56 -10.34 -37.66
C ARG A 165 -18.31 -9.50 -37.48
N ARG A 166 -18.42 -8.24 -37.04
CA ARG A 166 -17.24 -7.40 -36.76
C ARG A 166 -16.39 -7.94 -35.64
N ALA A 167 -17.02 -8.40 -34.55
CA ALA A 167 -16.31 -9.00 -33.43
C ALA A 167 -15.47 -10.22 -33.85
N THR A 168 -15.85 -10.89 -34.94
CA THR A 168 -15.28 -12.17 -35.37
C THR A 168 -14.63 -12.09 -36.76
N GLU A 169 -14.49 -10.89 -37.33
CA GLU A 169 -14.10 -10.69 -38.74
C GLU A 169 -12.72 -11.26 -39.04
N ASP A 170 -11.77 -11.09 -38.12
CA ASP A 170 -10.39 -11.53 -38.31
C ASP A 170 -10.18 -13.03 -38.00
N ILE A 171 -11.14 -13.68 -37.35
CA ILE A 171 -11.03 -15.06 -36.86
C ILE A 171 -11.90 -16.01 -37.70
N ALA A 172 -13.18 -15.68 -37.84
CA ALA A 172 -14.19 -16.53 -38.44
C ALA A 172 -15.30 -15.71 -39.16
N PRO A 173 -14.96 -14.96 -40.23
CA PRO A 173 -15.78 -13.91 -40.82
C PRO A 173 -17.17 -14.33 -41.36
N GLU A 174 -17.40 -15.63 -41.55
CA GLU A 174 -18.66 -16.16 -42.10
C GLU A 174 -19.40 -17.16 -41.20
N SER A 175 -18.86 -17.56 -40.04
CA SER A 175 -19.45 -18.65 -39.24
C SER A 175 -20.37 -18.19 -38.10
N ILE A 176 -20.24 -16.96 -37.62
CA ILE A 176 -20.99 -16.45 -36.47
C ILE A 176 -22.03 -15.44 -36.94
N THR A 177 -23.31 -15.75 -36.69
CA THR A 177 -24.44 -14.91 -37.12
C THR A 177 -25.42 -14.64 -35.98
N TRP A 178 -26.19 -13.56 -36.09
CA TRP A 178 -27.29 -13.28 -35.16
C TRP A 178 -28.31 -14.41 -35.13
N THR A 179 -28.58 -15.04 -36.28
CA THR A 179 -29.56 -16.12 -36.36
C THR A 179 -29.14 -17.32 -35.52
N ASP A 180 -27.86 -17.67 -35.54
CA ASP A 180 -27.32 -18.79 -34.78
C ASP A 180 -27.33 -18.50 -33.27
N PHE A 181 -26.87 -17.31 -32.87
CA PHE A 181 -26.95 -16.86 -31.48
C PHE A 181 -28.39 -16.86 -30.95
N ALA A 182 -29.33 -16.27 -31.70
CA ALA A 182 -30.73 -16.20 -31.30
C ALA A 182 -31.37 -17.60 -31.20
N ASN A 183 -30.96 -18.55 -32.06
CA ASN A 183 -31.39 -19.94 -31.97
C ASN A 183 -30.82 -20.64 -30.74
N ALA A 184 -29.53 -20.46 -30.43
CA ALA A 184 -28.87 -21.03 -29.27
C ALA A 184 -29.44 -20.50 -27.95
N MET A 185 -29.80 -19.21 -27.90
CA MET A 185 -30.55 -18.62 -26.78
C MET A 185 -31.95 -19.23 -26.63
N ARG A 186 -32.69 -19.41 -27.75
CA ARG A 186 -34.05 -19.97 -27.74
C ARG A 186 -34.10 -21.45 -27.37
N SER A 187 -33.11 -22.24 -27.80
CA SER A 187 -33.00 -23.66 -27.43
C SER A 187 -32.60 -23.85 -25.97
N GLY A 188 -32.01 -22.83 -25.34
CA GLY A 188 -31.45 -22.91 -23.99
C GLY A 188 -30.01 -23.41 -23.96
N THR A 189 -29.40 -23.71 -25.11
CA THR A 189 -28.06 -24.31 -25.21
C THR A 189 -27.00 -23.48 -24.47
N ILE A 190 -26.99 -22.16 -24.66
CA ILE A 190 -26.03 -21.26 -23.98
C ILE A 190 -26.19 -21.34 -22.45
N LEU A 191 -27.42 -21.41 -21.95
CA LEU A 191 -27.70 -21.49 -20.51
C LEU A 191 -27.40 -22.89 -19.95
N ASP A 192 -27.53 -23.92 -20.79
CA ASP A 192 -27.16 -25.30 -20.46
C ASP A 192 -25.65 -25.43 -20.31
N ASP A 193 -24.88 -24.94 -21.27
CA ASP A 193 -23.42 -24.98 -21.25
C ASP A 193 -22.86 -24.14 -20.10
N LEU A 194 -23.33 -22.89 -19.95
CA LEU A 194 -22.92 -22.01 -18.86
C LEU A 194 -23.32 -22.58 -17.49
N GLY A 195 -24.55 -23.11 -17.38
CA GLY A 195 -25.03 -23.72 -16.15
C GLY A 195 -24.25 -24.98 -15.78
N GLU A 196 -23.92 -25.81 -16.77
CA GLU A 196 -23.06 -26.98 -16.56
C GLU A 196 -21.69 -26.54 -16.06
N ALA A 197 -21.06 -25.52 -16.65
CA ALA A 197 -19.72 -25.08 -16.26
C ALA A 197 -19.62 -24.61 -14.79
N VAL A 198 -20.69 -24.06 -14.20
CA VAL A 198 -20.66 -23.45 -12.84
C VAL A 198 -21.48 -24.19 -11.78
N SER A 199 -22.05 -25.36 -12.10
CA SER A 199 -22.91 -26.11 -11.16
C SER A 199 -22.65 -27.61 -11.12
N THR A 200 -23.02 -28.22 -10.00
CA THR A 200 -22.99 -29.67 -9.81
C THR A 200 -24.36 -30.19 -9.35
N MET A 201 -24.61 -31.48 -9.57
CA MET A 201 -25.88 -32.10 -9.20
C MET A 201 -25.84 -32.58 -7.75
N THR A 202 -26.31 -31.76 -6.81
CA THR A 202 -26.45 -32.10 -5.40
C THR A 202 -27.90 -32.50 -5.09
N GLY A 203 -28.16 -33.81 -5.03
CA GLY A 203 -29.50 -34.32 -4.76
C GLY A 203 -30.43 -34.27 -5.98
N ILE A 204 -31.55 -33.52 -5.90
CA ILE A 204 -32.61 -33.51 -6.94
C ILE A 204 -32.48 -32.30 -7.88
N TYR A 205 -31.85 -31.21 -7.44
CA TYR A 205 -31.70 -29.98 -8.21
C TYR A 205 -30.22 -29.59 -8.28
N PRO A 206 -29.75 -29.02 -9.40
CA PRO A 206 -28.39 -28.51 -9.49
C PRO A 206 -28.18 -27.28 -8.58
N GLU A 207 -27.01 -27.21 -7.97
CA GLU A 207 -26.53 -26.09 -7.14
C GLU A 207 -25.20 -25.57 -7.68
N HIS A 208 -24.92 -24.27 -7.50
CA HIS A 208 -23.65 -23.70 -7.93
C HIS A 208 -22.48 -24.38 -7.21
N SER A 209 -21.33 -24.47 -7.86
CA SER A 209 -20.16 -25.14 -7.30
C SER A 209 -18.90 -24.48 -7.82
N SER A 210 -18.19 -23.78 -6.92
CA SER A 210 -16.90 -23.16 -7.23
C SER A 210 -15.80 -24.19 -7.50
N GLU A 211 -15.88 -25.38 -6.91
CA GLU A 211 -14.96 -26.50 -7.17
C GLU A 211 -14.93 -26.97 -8.63
N LYS A 212 -15.96 -26.64 -9.43
CA LYS A 212 -16.05 -27.01 -10.85
C LYS A 212 -15.36 -25.99 -11.77
N LEU A 213 -15.06 -24.80 -11.27
CA LEU A 213 -14.49 -23.75 -12.09
C LEU A 213 -13.11 -24.17 -12.63
N PRO A 214 -12.76 -23.79 -13.87
CA PRO A 214 -11.42 -23.98 -14.39
C PRO A 214 -10.36 -23.33 -13.48
N SER A 215 -9.19 -23.97 -13.36
CA SER A 215 -8.06 -23.42 -12.63
C SER A 215 -7.67 -22.04 -13.18
N GLU A 216 -7.30 -21.12 -12.29
CA GLU A 216 -6.84 -19.76 -12.64
C GLU A 216 -7.88 -18.94 -13.46
N LEU A 217 -9.17 -19.29 -13.35
CA LEU A 217 -10.24 -18.50 -13.98
C LEU A 217 -10.27 -17.06 -13.45
N TYR A 218 -10.01 -16.88 -12.14
CA TYR A 218 -9.92 -15.57 -11.52
C TYR A 218 -8.85 -14.69 -12.18
N ASP A 219 -7.65 -15.25 -12.33
CA ASP A 219 -6.47 -14.63 -12.92
C ASP A 219 -6.75 -14.13 -14.34
N ARG A 220 -7.26 -15.03 -15.20
CA ARG A 220 -7.63 -14.71 -16.58
C ARG A 220 -8.72 -13.65 -16.64
N THR A 221 -9.68 -13.73 -15.73
CA THR A 221 -10.77 -12.74 -15.65
C THR A 221 -10.23 -11.36 -15.29
N LEU A 222 -9.34 -11.25 -14.29
CA LEU A 222 -8.73 -9.97 -13.94
C LEU A 222 -8.02 -9.33 -15.12
N ARG A 223 -7.31 -10.12 -15.92
CA ARG A 223 -6.62 -9.63 -17.12
C ARG A 223 -7.58 -9.02 -18.15
N TYR A 224 -8.62 -9.76 -18.55
CA TYR A 224 -9.59 -9.25 -19.53
C TYR A 224 -10.46 -8.11 -18.97
N TRP A 225 -10.97 -8.26 -17.75
CA TRP A 225 -11.86 -7.30 -17.11
C TRP A 225 -11.16 -5.95 -16.88
N SER A 226 -9.93 -5.95 -16.39
CA SER A 226 -9.21 -4.71 -16.11
C SER A 226 -8.85 -3.94 -17.38
N ALA A 227 -8.40 -4.64 -18.43
CA ALA A 227 -8.10 -4.04 -19.73
C ALA A 227 -9.36 -3.45 -20.38
N LEU A 228 -10.48 -4.21 -20.37
CA LEU A 228 -11.77 -3.73 -20.90
C LEU A 228 -12.27 -2.50 -20.14
N THR A 229 -12.23 -2.55 -18.82
CA THR A 229 -12.68 -1.46 -17.94
C THR A 229 -11.88 -0.17 -18.20
N LEU A 230 -10.55 -0.27 -18.31
CA LEU A 230 -9.70 0.88 -18.61
C LEU A 230 -9.93 1.40 -20.03
N ALA A 231 -10.05 0.53 -21.03
CA ALA A 231 -10.29 0.90 -22.41
C ALA A 231 -11.63 1.63 -22.59
N ASP A 232 -12.70 1.09 -22.02
CA ASP A 232 -14.04 1.70 -22.04
C ASP A 232 -14.02 3.09 -21.39
N LYS A 233 -13.56 3.18 -20.14
CA LYS A 233 -13.55 4.45 -19.40
C LYS A 233 -12.70 5.52 -20.07
N THR A 234 -11.51 5.20 -20.54
CA THR A 234 -10.65 6.18 -21.21
C THR A 234 -11.21 6.60 -22.56
N SER A 235 -11.91 5.70 -23.28
CA SER A 235 -12.61 6.02 -24.53
C SER A 235 -13.77 6.95 -24.23
N ALA A 236 -14.57 6.61 -23.22
CA ALA A 236 -15.69 7.40 -22.73
C ALA A 236 -15.27 8.81 -22.28
N ALA A 237 -14.07 8.96 -21.70
CA ALA A 237 -13.49 10.23 -21.27
C ALA A 237 -12.88 11.07 -22.42
N GLY A 238 -12.76 10.51 -23.63
CA GLY A 238 -12.11 11.18 -24.76
C GLY A 238 -10.61 11.42 -24.54
N LEU A 239 -9.95 10.53 -23.80
CA LEU A 239 -8.50 10.59 -23.60
C LEU A 239 -7.78 10.13 -24.88
N ASN A 240 -6.81 10.93 -25.31
CA ASN A 240 -5.91 10.59 -26.41
C ASN A 240 -4.82 9.62 -25.92
N ASP A 241 -4.37 8.73 -26.80
CA ASP A 241 -3.39 7.69 -26.46
C ASP A 241 -2.03 8.28 -26.05
N ASP A 242 -1.64 9.45 -26.58
CA ASP A 242 -0.44 10.19 -26.15
C ASP A 242 -0.43 10.50 -24.63
N ARG A 243 -1.60 10.67 -24.01
CA ARG A 243 -1.70 10.91 -22.56
C ARG A 243 -1.53 9.65 -21.73
N LEU A 244 -1.69 8.47 -22.35
CA LEU A 244 -1.51 7.17 -21.72
C LEU A 244 -0.05 6.68 -21.86
N ALA A 245 0.77 7.32 -22.70
CA ALA A 245 2.17 6.95 -22.91
C ALA A 245 3.01 7.17 -21.64
N ARG A 246 3.87 6.19 -21.35
CA ARG A 246 4.73 6.17 -20.15
C ARG A 246 6.04 6.93 -20.41
N GLU A 247 6.51 7.69 -19.42
CA GLU A 247 7.85 8.31 -19.46
C GLU A 247 8.81 7.57 -18.51
N PRO A 248 9.75 6.75 -18.99
CA PRO A 248 10.64 5.99 -18.11
C PRO A 248 11.79 6.85 -17.54
N LEU A 249 12.03 6.74 -16.23
CA LEU A 249 13.20 7.35 -15.60
C LEU A 249 14.51 6.62 -16.00
N PRO A 250 15.56 7.36 -16.42
CA PRO A 250 16.83 6.77 -16.84
C PRO A 250 17.70 6.34 -15.65
N VAL A 251 18.16 5.08 -15.62
CA VAL A 251 19.07 4.55 -14.58
C VAL A 251 20.40 5.29 -14.52
N ARG A 252 20.87 5.79 -15.67
CA ARG A 252 22.16 6.48 -15.80
C ARG A 252 22.27 7.69 -14.87
N LYS A 253 21.18 8.43 -14.63
CA LYS A 253 21.23 9.59 -13.73
C LYS A 253 21.49 9.18 -12.28
N LEU A 254 20.91 8.06 -11.84
CA LEU A 254 21.21 7.46 -10.53
C LEU A 254 22.67 6.99 -10.45
N ASP A 255 23.17 6.31 -11.49
CA ASP A 255 24.57 5.88 -11.56
C ASP A 255 25.57 7.07 -11.53
N GLU A 256 25.17 8.24 -12.04
CA GLU A 256 25.96 9.47 -11.99
C GLU A 256 25.93 10.09 -10.58
N TYR A 257 24.76 10.15 -9.94
CA TYR A 257 24.59 10.64 -8.56
C TYR A 257 25.31 9.76 -7.53
N VAL A 258 25.22 8.43 -7.63
CA VAL A 258 25.89 7.54 -6.68
C VAL A 258 27.41 7.74 -6.70
N LYS A 259 28.00 8.13 -7.85
CA LYS A 259 29.43 8.45 -7.96
C LYS A 259 29.83 9.78 -7.34
N THR A 260 28.87 10.70 -7.11
CA THR A 260 29.14 11.98 -6.45
C THR A 260 29.09 11.89 -4.93
N LEU A 261 28.54 10.80 -4.38
CA LEU A 261 28.54 10.55 -2.94
C LEU A 261 29.98 10.30 -2.45
N SER A 262 30.65 11.36 -1.98
CA SER A 262 31.96 11.27 -1.34
C SER A 262 31.86 10.73 0.09
N ALA A 263 32.95 10.10 0.56
CA ALA A 263 33.07 9.63 1.94
C ALA A 263 34.17 10.41 2.66
N ASP A 264 33.80 11.06 3.77
CA ASP A 264 34.68 11.93 4.55
C ASP A 264 35.66 11.13 5.41
N ASP A 265 35.28 9.91 5.83
CA ASP A 265 36.12 9.00 6.63
C ASP A 265 36.49 7.68 5.92
N GLU A 266 37.39 6.90 6.54
CA GLU A 266 37.92 5.64 5.99
C GLU A 266 36.91 4.48 6.01
N LEU A 267 36.09 4.38 7.07
CA LEU A 267 35.07 3.34 7.22
C LEU A 267 33.96 3.48 6.18
N GLN A 268 33.50 4.69 5.93
CA GLN A 268 32.53 4.99 4.88
C GLN A 268 33.07 4.67 3.48
N ARG A 269 34.37 4.88 3.22
CA ARG A 269 35.00 4.47 1.95
C ARG A 269 34.98 2.95 1.80
N GLU A 270 35.31 2.21 2.85
CA GLU A 270 35.25 0.74 2.84
C GLU A 270 33.82 0.24 2.61
N LEU A 271 32.83 0.82 3.29
CA LEU A 271 31.42 0.49 3.08
C LEU A 271 30.95 0.81 1.67
N ASN A 272 31.40 1.91 1.07
CA ASN A 272 31.08 2.25 -0.31
C ASN A 272 31.59 1.20 -1.30
N VAL A 273 32.75 0.59 -1.06
CA VAL A 273 33.25 -0.53 -1.87
C VAL A 273 32.29 -1.72 -1.78
N TRP A 274 31.77 -2.04 -0.59
CA TRP A 274 30.80 -3.12 -0.41
C TRP A 274 29.44 -2.81 -1.02
N ARG A 275 28.97 -1.55 -0.94
CA ARG A 275 27.76 -1.06 -1.63
C ARG A 275 27.87 -1.23 -3.14
N GLU A 276 28.99 -0.79 -3.72
CA GLU A 276 29.26 -0.95 -5.16
C GLU A 276 29.36 -2.42 -5.57
N ARG A 277 30.03 -3.24 -4.76
CA ARG A 277 30.14 -4.69 -4.99
C ARG A 277 28.76 -5.36 -5.01
N GLY A 278 27.95 -5.12 -3.98
CA GLY A 278 26.60 -5.67 -3.86
C GLY A 278 25.69 -5.22 -5.00
N CYS A 279 25.73 -3.93 -5.36
CA CYS A 279 24.97 -3.42 -6.50
C CYS A 279 25.37 -4.08 -7.82
N LYS A 280 26.68 -4.19 -8.08
CA LYS A 280 27.19 -4.83 -9.31
C LYS A 280 26.83 -6.32 -9.38
N GLU A 281 26.95 -7.04 -8.26
CA GLU A 281 26.57 -8.45 -8.17
C GLU A 281 25.07 -8.65 -8.45
N ALA A 282 24.23 -7.88 -7.75
CA ALA A 282 22.78 -7.95 -7.91
C ALA A 282 22.33 -7.66 -9.34
N ARG A 283 22.85 -6.59 -9.96
CA ARG A 283 22.56 -6.25 -11.37
C ARG A 283 22.96 -7.37 -12.33
N GLY A 284 24.15 -7.92 -12.18
CA GLY A 284 24.64 -9.01 -13.03
C GLY A 284 23.81 -10.28 -12.91
N ARG A 285 23.45 -10.67 -11.68
CA ARG A 285 22.62 -11.86 -11.43
C ARG A 285 21.17 -11.67 -11.87
N ALA A 286 20.61 -10.47 -11.69
CA ALA A 286 19.26 -10.16 -12.15
C ALA A 286 19.13 -10.34 -13.67
N VAL A 287 20.04 -9.79 -14.47
CA VAL A 287 20.04 -10.03 -15.93
C VAL A 287 20.20 -11.52 -16.24
N THR A 288 21.14 -12.20 -15.58
CA THR A 288 21.44 -13.62 -15.84
C THR A 288 20.27 -14.55 -15.50
N HIS A 289 19.46 -14.24 -14.49
CA HIS A 289 18.46 -15.17 -13.98
C HIS A 289 17.01 -14.74 -14.24
N LEU A 290 16.71 -13.44 -14.21
CA LEU A 290 15.35 -12.90 -14.42
C LEU A 290 15.09 -12.55 -15.90
N ILE A 291 16.15 -12.36 -16.70
CA ILE A 291 16.02 -12.09 -18.14
C ILE A 291 16.53 -13.26 -18.99
N ASP A 292 17.73 -13.76 -18.71
CA ASP A 292 18.32 -14.91 -19.42
C ASP A 292 17.85 -16.27 -18.87
N GLY A 293 17.27 -16.28 -17.68
CA GLY A 293 16.77 -17.48 -17.01
C GLY A 293 15.24 -17.54 -16.96
N ASN A 294 14.73 -18.47 -16.16
CA ASN A 294 13.28 -18.70 -15.97
C ASN A 294 12.85 -18.36 -14.53
N ALA A 295 13.56 -17.45 -13.86
CA ALA A 295 13.20 -17.06 -12.50
C ALA A 295 12.13 -15.96 -12.53
N ASP A 296 11.05 -16.18 -11.80
CA ASP A 296 9.92 -15.25 -11.65
C ASP A 296 10.24 -14.18 -10.60
N VAL A 297 10.97 -14.60 -9.56
CA VAL A 297 11.27 -13.78 -8.37
C VAL A 297 12.77 -13.71 -8.10
N GLY A 298 13.28 -12.48 -7.92
CA GLY A 298 14.67 -12.22 -7.54
C GLY A 298 14.78 -11.63 -6.13
N THR A 299 15.22 -12.41 -5.15
CA THR A 299 15.35 -11.93 -3.77
C THR A 299 16.65 -11.13 -3.56
N LEU A 300 16.54 -9.91 -3.05
CA LEU A 300 17.65 -9.03 -2.71
C LEU A 300 17.82 -8.91 -1.18
N THR A 301 18.72 -9.70 -0.62
CA THR A 301 19.05 -9.66 0.81
C THR A 301 20.37 -8.95 1.05
N LEU A 302 20.32 -7.77 1.70
CA LEU A 302 21.51 -7.01 2.11
C LEU A 302 21.26 -6.37 3.49
N PRO A 303 22.29 -6.20 4.34
CA PRO A 303 22.14 -5.56 5.64
C PRO A 303 21.67 -4.09 5.51
N THR A 304 21.13 -3.55 6.60
CA THR A 304 20.74 -2.12 6.66
C THR A 304 21.96 -1.23 6.43
N GLY A 305 21.77 -0.13 5.70
CA GLY A 305 22.84 0.81 5.37
C GLY A 305 23.80 0.41 4.24
N LEU A 306 23.67 -0.76 3.60
CA LEU A 306 24.44 -1.14 2.39
C LEU A 306 23.75 -0.75 1.06
N GLY A 307 22.93 0.31 1.06
CA GLY A 307 22.38 0.85 -0.20
C GLY A 307 21.35 -0.05 -0.87
N LYS A 308 20.55 -0.80 -0.09
CA LYS A 308 19.45 -1.64 -0.58
C LYS A 308 18.54 -0.91 -1.56
N THR A 309 18.07 0.29 -1.19
CA THR A 309 17.14 1.09 -2.01
C THR A 309 17.70 1.41 -3.39
N PHE A 310 18.90 2.00 -3.47
CA PHE A 310 19.53 2.30 -4.76
C PHE A 310 19.89 1.04 -5.55
N THR A 311 20.29 -0.05 -4.88
CA THR A 311 20.54 -1.34 -5.53
C THR A 311 19.27 -1.90 -6.13
N GLY A 312 18.16 -1.95 -5.38
CA GLY A 312 16.86 -2.42 -5.85
C GLY A 312 16.33 -1.62 -7.04
N ILE A 313 16.40 -0.28 -6.97
CA ILE A 313 16.01 0.60 -8.08
C ILE A 313 16.89 0.34 -9.32
N SER A 314 18.21 0.25 -9.14
CA SER A 314 19.14 0.00 -10.26
C SER A 314 18.87 -1.35 -10.93
N VAL A 315 18.67 -2.40 -10.13
CA VAL A 315 18.32 -3.74 -10.63
C VAL A 315 17.01 -3.70 -11.40
N ALA A 316 15.96 -3.10 -10.84
CA ALA A 316 14.66 -3.07 -11.50
C ALA A 316 14.70 -2.30 -12.83
N PHE A 317 15.44 -1.19 -12.88
CA PHE A 317 15.57 -0.40 -14.10
C PHE A 317 16.39 -1.13 -15.17
N ASP A 318 17.44 -1.87 -14.78
CA ASP A 318 18.21 -2.71 -15.70
C ASP A 318 17.36 -3.86 -16.26
N VAL A 319 16.59 -4.55 -15.41
CA VAL A 319 15.65 -5.62 -15.83
C VAL A 319 14.63 -5.07 -16.81
N ARG A 320 13.99 -3.92 -16.49
CA ARG A 320 13.05 -3.23 -17.38
C ARG A 320 13.70 -2.89 -18.72
N ASP A 321 14.85 -2.23 -18.69
CA ASP A 321 15.52 -1.72 -19.88
C ASP A 321 15.98 -2.86 -20.80
N GLU A 322 16.55 -3.92 -20.22
CA GLU A 322 16.99 -5.11 -20.95
C GLU A 322 15.80 -5.88 -21.54
N ARG A 323 14.69 -6.02 -20.78
CA ARG A 323 13.45 -6.62 -21.27
C ARG A 323 12.89 -5.87 -22.47
N ALA A 324 12.73 -4.55 -22.33
CA ALA A 324 12.21 -3.70 -23.41
C ALA A 324 13.08 -3.80 -24.68
N ALA A 325 14.41 -3.81 -24.52
CA ALA A 325 15.33 -3.95 -25.64
C ALA A 325 15.22 -5.32 -26.35
N ARG A 326 15.09 -6.41 -25.59
CA ARG A 326 15.04 -7.78 -26.14
C ARG A 326 13.71 -8.12 -26.80
N GLN A 327 12.61 -7.69 -26.18
CA GLN A 327 11.26 -7.86 -26.69
C GLN A 327 10.88 -6.81 -27.74
N GLN A 328 11.74 -5.81 -27.98
CA GLN A 328 11.50 -4.71 -28.93
C GLN A 328 10.21 -3.95 -28.62
N LEU A 329 9.96 -3.70 -27.33
CA LEU A 329 8.78 -2.96 -26.88
C LEU A 329 8.90 -1.49 -27.28
N ASP A 330 7.81 -0.93 -27.82
CA ASP A 330 7.74 0.49 -28.19
C ASP A 330 7.80 1.39 -26.95
N GLU A 331 7.20 0.96 -25.84
CA GLU A 331 7.27 1.61 -24.53
C GLU A 331 7.98 0.72 -23.51
N LYS A 332 8.80 1.34 -22.66
CA LYS A 332 9.40 0.61 -21.54
C LYS A 332 8.33 0.25 -20.50
N PRO A 333 8.36 -0.98 -19.94
CA PRO A 333 7.44 -1.36 -18.88
C PRO A 333 7.55 -0.48 -17.64
N THR A 334 6.48 -0.43 -16.86
CA THR A 334 6.43 0.32 -15.61
C THR A 334 7.28 -0.36 -14.53
N VAL A 335 7.95 0.43 -13.69
CA VAL A 335 8.55 -0.05 -12.44
C VAL A 335 7.63 0.33 -11.29
N VAL A 336 7.20 -0.65 -10.50
CA VAL A 336 6.36 -0.44 -9.31
C VAL A 336 7.22 -0.65 -8.07
N TYR A 337 7.39 0.38 -7.24
CA TYR A 337 8.06 0.32 -5.96
C TYR A 337 7.01 0.31 -4.85
N ALA A 338 6.76 -0.84 -4.24
CA ALA A 338 5.76 -1.00 -3.18
C ALA A 338 6.41 -1.03 -1.78
N LEU A 339 5.92 -0.17 -0.89
CA LEU A 339 6.39 0.03 0.47
C LEU A 339 5.37 -0.43 1.52
N PRO A 340 5.80 -0.82 2.73
CA PRO A 340 4.89 -1.28 3.78
C PRO A 340 4.15 -0.13 4.46
N PHE A 341 4.83 0.98 4.72
CA PHE A 341 4.28 2.11 5.49
C PHE A 341 4.32 3.42 4.69
N THR A 342 3.31 4.26 4.90
CA THR A 342 3.22 5.59 4.29
C THR A 342 4.34 6.52 4.75
N SER A 343 4.88 6.32 5.96
CA SER A 343 6.00 7.10 6.49
C SER A 343 7.30 6.94 5.68
N ILE A 344 7.55 5.76 5.10
CA ILE A 344 8.74 5.51 4.25
C ILE A 344 8.54 6.07 2.83
N ILE A 345 7.28 6.20 2.38
CA ILE A 345 6.99 6.71 1.04
C ILE A 345 7.55 8.11 0.86
N GLU A 346 7.46 8.99 1.86
CA GLU A 346 7.95 10.36 1.72
C GLU A 346 9.48 10.40 1.54
N GLN A 347 10.22 9.58 2.28
CA GLN A 347 11.68 9.49 2.12
C GLN A 347 12.05 8.95 0.73
N THR A 348 11.38 7.89 0.30
CA THR A 348 11.66 7.27 -1.00
C THR A 348 11.25 8.20 -2.14
N ARG A 349 10.14 8.93 -1.99
CA ARG A 349 9.66 9.98 -2.91
C ARG A 349 10.72 11.06 -3.09
N ASN A 350 11.32 11.55 -2.01
CA ASN A 350 12.36 12.58 -2.08
C ASN A 350 13.55 12.16 -2.96
N HIS A 351 13.89 10.86 -3.02
CA HIS A 351 14.93 10.39 -3.94
C HIS A 351 14.54 10.51 -5.41
N PHE A 352 13.26 10.32 -5.75
CA PHE A 352 12.77 10.48 -7.13
C PHE A 352 12.60 11.96 -7.52
N GLU A 353 12.17 12.80 -6.59
CA GLU A 353 11.99 14.24 -6.79
C GLU A 353 13.30 15.04 -6.74
N ASN A 354 14.39 14.45 -6.25
CA ASN A 354 15.69 15.12 -6.17
C ASN A 354 16.19 15.58 -7.55
N ASP A 355 16.42 16.88 -7.71
CA ASP A 355 16.91 17.53 -8.93
C ASP A 355 18.30 17.05 -9.38
N ASP A 356 19.14 16.60 -8.43
CA ASP A 356 20.46 16.02 -8.73
C ASP A 356 20.36 14.61 -9.33
N ILE A 357 19.22 13.93 -9.14
CA ILE A 357 18.96 12.61 -9.71
C ILE A 357 17.99 12.71 -10.89
N TRP A 358 16.71 12.95 -10.66
CA TRP A 358 15.72 12.99 -11.74
C TRP A 358 14.94 14.30 -11.81
N GLY A 359 14.65 14.95 -10.69
CA GLY A 359 13.72 16.09 -10.61
C GLY A 359 12.32 15.69 -11.08
N ALA A 360 11.88 14.47 -10.75
CA ALA A 360 10.65 13.92 -11.30
C ALA A 360 9.41 14.60 -10.68
N ASP A 361 8.50 15.08 -11.52
CA ASP A 361 7.21 15.64 -11.08
C ASP A 361 6.21 14.49 -10.80
N PRO A 362 5.70 14.32 -9.56
CA PRO A 362 4.68 13.32 -9.22
C PRO A 362 3.34 13.50 -9.95
N ALA A 363 3.09 14.67 -10.54
CA ALA A 363 1.92 14.95 -11.38
C ALA A 363 2.19 14.69 -12.88
N GLY A 364 3.41 14.28 -13.24
CA GLY A 364 3.82 13.96 -14.60
C GLY A 364 3.67 12.48 -14.97
N ASN A 365 4.11 12.13 -16.18
CA ASN A 365 4.08 10.76 -16.69
C ASN A 365 5.33 9.94 -16.29
N ALA A 366 6.27 10.55 -15.58
CA ALA A 366 7.52 9.92 -15.17
C ALA A 366 7.42 9.22 -13.81
N LEU A 367 6.70 9.83 -12.87
CA LEU A 367 6.53 9.36 -11.51
C LEU A 367 5.06 9.54 -11.11
N THR A 368 4.45 8.50 -10.55
CA THR A 368 3.19 8.61 -9.81
C THR A 368 3.41 8.13 -8.39
N VAL A 369 2.97 8.90 -7.39
CA VAL A 369 3.01 8.48 -5.99
C VAL A 369 1.60 8.20 -5.50
N HIS A 370 1.31 6.93 -5.22
CA HIS A 370 -0.02 6.44 -4.91
C HIS A 370 -0.01 5.68 -3.57
N HIS A 371 -0.38 6.35 -2.48
CA HIS A 371 -0.54 5.73 -1.16
C HIS A 371 -2.02 5.73 -0.73
N TYR A 372 -2.37 5.02 0.35
CA TYR A 372 -3.75 4.94 0.86
C TYR A 372 -4.46 6.31 1.04
N LEU A 373 -3.70 7.38 1.32
CA LEU A 373 -4.21 8.77 1.45
C LEU A 373 -4.41 9.51 0.11
N SER A 374 -3.93 8.96 -1.01
CA SER A 374 -4.19 9.44 -2.37
C SER A 374 -5.46 8.73 -2.84
N ASP A 375 -6.62 9.28 -2.49
CA ASP A 375 -7.97 8.86 -2.90
C ASP A 375 -8.17 7.34 -3.11
N THR A 376 -7.65 6.51 -2.21
CA THR A 376 -8.05 5.09 -2.10
C THR A 376 -8.92 4.84 -0.89
N ILE A 377 -9.65 5.87 -0.49
CA ILE A 377 -10.90 5.70 0.23
C ILE A 377 -12.02 6.11 -0.72
N ASN A 378 -12.18 5.36 -1.81
CA ASN A 378 -13.54 5.08 -2.23
C ASN A 378 -14.13 4.21 -1.12
N ARG A 379 -14.65 4.91 -0.09
CA ARG A 379 -15.55 4.40 0.93
C ARG A 379 -16.44 3.41 0.20
N LYS A 380 -16.44 2.13 0.63
CA LYS A 380 -17.36 1.06 0.18
C LYS A 380 -18.35 1.64 -0.80
N ASP A 381 -18.01 1.61 -2.10
CA ASP A 381 -18.87 2.20 -3.12
C ASP A 381 -20.28 1.76 -2.75
N THR A 382 -21.16 2.74 -2.59
CA THR A 382 -22.51 2.59 -2.02
C THR A 382 -23.42 1.69 -2.86
N GLU A 383 -22.88 0.74 -3.62
CA GLU A 383 -23.50 -0.56 -3.80
C GLU A 383 -23.54 -1.25 -2.43
N GLU A 384 -24.63 -0.99 -1.71
CA GLU A 384 -24.97 -1.70 -0.47
C GLU A 384 -24.48 -3.15 -0.49
N MET A 385 -23.95 -3.62 0.64
CA MET A 385 -23.71 -5.03 0.98
C MET A 385 -25.00 -5.90 0.96
N SER A 386 -25.99 -5.53 0.15
CA SER A 386 -27.14 -6.33 -0.20
C SER A 386 -26.88 -6.93 -1.58
N GLU A 387 -27.05 -8.24 -1.74
CA GLU A 387 -27.12 -8.89 -3.05
C GLU A 387 -28.26 -8.35 -3.95
N ASP A 388 -29.01 -7.33 -3.48
CA ASP A 388 -30.29 -6.91 -4.00
C ASP A 388 -30.24 -5.61 -4.81
N SER A 389 -29.27 -4.71 -4.64
CA SER A 389 -29.29 -3.40 -5.34
C SER A 389 -29.02 -3.54 -6.85
N ASN A 390 -28.01 -4.31 -7.24
CA ASN A 390 -27.70 -4.58 -8.65
C ASN A 390 -28.49 -5.77 -9.26
N ALA A 391 -29.13 -6.59 -8.44
CA ALA A 391 -30.05 -7.64 -8.91
C ALA A 391 -31.47 -7.10 -9.19
N ASN A 392 -31.86 -5.98 -8.56
CA ASN A 392 -33.18 -5.35 -8.72
C ASN A 392 -33.21 -4.19 -9.74
N GLY A 393 -32.13 -3.98 -10.49
CA GLY A 393 -32.17 -3.11 -11.66
C GLY A 393 -32.30 -1.63 -11.34
N GLU A 394 -31.21 -1.04 -10.87
CA GLU A 394 -30.95 0.40 -10.97
C GLU A 394 -30.17 0.72 -12.27
N PRO A 395 -30.33 1.90 -12.87
CA PRO A 395 -29.66 2.24 -14.12
C PRO A 395 -28.20 2.62 -13.82
N GLU A 396 -27.25 2.01 -14.54
CA GLU A 396 -25.84 2.36 -14.45
C GLU A 396 -25.67 3.85 -14.80
N GLN A 397 -25.22 4.65 -13.82
CA GLN A 397 -24.87 6.05 -14.02
C GLN A 397 -23.35 6.15 -14.11
N ASP A 398 -22.84 6.44 -15.31
CA ASP A 398 -21.45 6.87 -15.49
C ASP A 398 -21.21 8.14 -14.66
N SER A 399 -20.50 7.98 -13.53
CA SER A 399 -19.94 9.12 -12.83
C SER A 399 -18.82 9.69 -13.71
N ARG A 400 -18.89 10.99 -14.03
CA ARG A 400 -17.85 11.66 -14.80
C ARG A 400 -16.60 11.81 -13.93
N THR A 401 -15.72 10.83 -13.96
CA THR A 401 -14.39 10.92 -13.35
C THR A 401 -13.55 11.97 -14.11
N HIS A 402 -12.82 12.82 -13.39
CA HIS A 402 -11.94 13.80 -14.02
C HIS A 402 -10.79 13.09 -14.76
N PRO A 403 -10.45 13.47 -16.01
CA PRO A 403 -9.42 12.78 -16.79
C PRO A 403 -8.03 12.74 -16.15
N GLU A 404 -7.70 13.70 -15.27
CA GLU A 404 -6.43 13.75 -14.53
C GLU A 404 -6.40 12.74 -13.38
N ALA A 405 -7.52 12.56 -12.66
CA ALA A 405 -7.64 11.56 -11.60
C ALA A 405 -7.56 10.14 -12.17
N MET A 406 -8.20 9.91 -13.33
CA MET A 406 -8.15 8.61 -14.02
C MET A 406 -6.72 8.20 -14.43
N LEU A 407 -5.89 9.16 -14.87
CA LEU A 407 -4.50 8.87 -15.24
C LEU A 407 -3.68 8.42 -14.03
N GLY A 408 -3.83 9.11 -12.89
CA GLY A 408 -3.21 8.70 -11.63
C GLY A 408 -3.66 7.32 -11.15
N GLU A 409 -4.97 7.04 -11.24
CA GLU A 409 -5.55 5.74 -10.86
C GLU A 409 -5.14 4.59 -11.79
N SER A 410 -4.79 4.87 -13.05
CA SER A 410 -4.43 3.85 -14.04
C SER A 410 -2.96 3.40 -14.02
N TRP A 411 -2.11 4.00 -13.16
CA TRP A 411 -0.67 3.69 -13.06
C TRP A 411 0.11 3.80 -14.38
N ARG A 412 -0.27 4.75 -15.24
CA ARG A 412 0.35 4.96 -16.57
C ARG A 412 1.66 5.76 -16.56
N ALA A 413 2.32 5.91 -15.41
CA ALA A 413 3.66 6.49 -15.33
C ALA A 413 4.77 5.45 -15.50
N GLY A 414 5.97 5.89 -15.88
CA GLY A 414 7.13 5.00 -16.03
C GLY A 414 7.61 4.39 -14.70
N THR A 415 7.42 5.10 -13.59
CA THR A 415 7.68 4.61 -12.24
C THR A 415 6.49 4.92 -11.32
N ILE A 416 6.06 3.93 -10.55
CA ILE A 416 4.98 4.04 -9.56
C ILE A 416 5.57 3.80 -8.18
N LEU A 417 5.40 4.76 -7.26
CA LEU A 417 5.72 4.60 -5.86
C LEU A 417 4.43 4.37 -5.09
N THR A 418 4.27 3.22 -4.42
CA THR A 418 2.99 2.83 -3.84
C THR A 418 3.12 2.03 -2.54
N THR A 419 1.99 1.61 -1.95
CA THR A 419 1.96 0.75 -0.76
C THR A 419 1.59 -0.70 -1.11
N PHE A 420 1.88 -1.64 -0.21
CA PHE A 420 1.37 -3.01 -0.31
C PHE A 420 -0.15 -3.10 -0.43
N VAL A 421 -0.88 -2.28 0.33
CA VAL A 421 -2.35 -2.14 0.25
C VAL A 421 -2.78 -1.88 -1.19
N GLN A 422 -2.19 -0.87 -1.85
CA GLN A 422 -2.55 -0.51 -3.20
C GLN A 422 -2.26 -1.60 -4.23
N LEU A 423 -1.16 -2.33 -4.07
CA LEU A 423 -0.78 -3.39 -4.98
C LEU A 423 -1.65 -4.63 -4.78
N PHE A 424 -1.67 -5.19 -3.58
CA PHE A 424 -2.28 -6.50 -3.31
C PHE A 424 -3.80 -6.45 -3.25
N GLU A 425 -4.43 -5.40 -2.72
CA GLU A 425 -5.90 -5.29 -2.75
C GLU A 425 -6.44 -5.05 -4.16
N SER A 426 -5.64 -4.44 -5.05
CA SER A 426 -6.01 -4.35 -6.47
C SER A 426 -5.97 -5.71 -7.17
N LEU A 427 -5.33 -6.72 -6.57
CA LEU A 427 -5.29 -8.10 -7.07
C LEU A 427 -6.26 -9.03 -6.31
N ALA A 428 -6.71 -8.63 -5.11
CA ALA A 428 -7.56 -9.43 -4.23
C ALA A 428 -8.97 -8.85 -4.13
N GLY A 429 -9.75 -9.02 -5.20
CA GLY A 429 -11.13 -8.54 -5.30
C GLY A 429 -11.22 -7.03 -5.60
N PRO A 430 -10.60 -6.53 -6.68
CA PRO A 430 -10.55 -5.09 -6.94
C PRO A 430 -11.92 -4.46 -7.16
N SER A 431 -12.07 -3.25 -6.63
CA SER A 431 -13.06 -2.29 -7.13
C SER A 431 -12.76 -1.90 -8.57
N ASN A 432 -13.74 -1.29 -9.24
CA ASN A 432 -13.56 -0.85 -10.63
C ASN A 432 -12.43 0.19 -10.77
N SER A 433 -12.19 1.05 -9.77
CA SER A 433 -11.07 1.99 -9.79
C SER A 433 -9.72 1.31 -9.54
N GLN A 434 -9.67 0.35 -8.62
CA GLN A 434 -8.47 -0.45 -8.36
C GLN A 434 -8.07 -1.29 -9.60
N GLY A 435 -9.06 -1.84 -10.31
CA GLY A 435 -8.86 -2.62 -11.53
C GLY A 435 -8.15 -1.85 -12.65
N MET A 436 -8.34 -0.53 -12.75
CA MET A 436 -7.70 0.30 -13.78
C MET A 436 -6.16 0.30 -13.71
N LYS A 437 -5.57 -0.09 -12.57
CA LYS A 437 -4.11 -0.18 -12.38
C LYS A 437 -3.49 -1.39 -13.07
N LEU A 438 -4.25 -2.49 -13.15
CA LEU A 438 -3.71 -3.81 -13.50
C LEU A 438 -3.11 -3.89 -14.92
N PRO A 439 -3.67 -3.24 -15.95
CA PRO A 439 -3.05 -3.26 -17.28
C PRO A 439 -1.62 -2.68 -17.29
N SER A 440 -1.30 -1.80 -16.34
CA SER A 440 0.04 -1.24 -16.20
C SER A 440 1.07 -2.21 -15.63
N LEU A 441 0.62 -3.35 -15.07
CA LEU A 441 1.48 -4.40 -14.52
C LEU A 441 2.02 -5.35 -15.59
N LYS A 442 1.52 -5.28 -16.82
CA LYS A 442 2.03 -6.09 -17.93
C LYS A 442 3.51 -5.77 -18.19
N ASN A 443 4.33 -6.82 -18.18
CA ASN A 443 5.79 -6.78 -18.27
C ASN A 443 6.49 -5.97 -17.16
N ALA A 444 5.77 -5.52 -16.13
CA ALA A 444 6.29 -4.60 -15.12
C ALA A 444 7.37 -5.26 -14.25
N VAL A 445 8.20 -4.41 -13.64
CA VAL A 445 9.14 -4.85 -12.60
C VAL A 445 8.66 -4.31 -11.26
N VAL A 446 8.29 -5.20 -10.35
CA VAL A 446 7.68 -4.89 -9.05
C VAL A 446 8.69 -5.12 -7.94
N ILE A 447 9.10 -4.05 -7.26
CA ILE A 447 9.90 -4.11 -6.04
C ILE A 447 8.97 -4.21 -4.83
N LEU A 448 9.20 -5.19 -3.96
CA LEU A 448 8.55 -5.29 -2.66
C LEU A 448 9.59 -4.99 -1.57
N ASP A 449 9.50 -3.82 -0.93
CA ASP A 449 10.46 -3.40 0.08
C ASP A 449 10.03 -3.84 1.48
N GLU A 450 10.90 -4.54 2.20
CA GLU A 450 10.63 -5.12 3.53
C GLU A 450 9.31 -5.96 3.58
N PRO A 451 9.12 -6.97 2.71
CA PRO A 451 7.88 -7.75 2.60
C PRO A 451 7.49 -8.48 3.89
N GLN A 452 8.40 -8.65 4.86
CA GLN A 452 8.06 -9.22 6.16
C GLN A 452 7.07 -8.37 6.99
N ALA A 453 6.92 -7.08 6.64
CA ALA A 453 5.94 -6.17 7.24
C ALA A 453 4.50 -6.40 6.75
N LEU A 454 4.29 -7.28 5.76
CA LEU A 454 2.95 -7.74 5.39
C LEU A 454 2.29 -8.43 6.59
N PRO A 455 0.97 -8.21 6.84
CA PRO A 455 0.24 -8.91 7.89
C PRO A 455 0.33 -10.43 7.70
N LYS A 456 0.53 -11.18 8.78
CA LYS A 456 0.78 -12.63 8.69
C LYS A 456 -0.38 -13.40 8.07
N GLN A 457 -1.63 -12.96 8.27
CA GLN A 457 -2.81 -13.54 7.62
C GLN A 457 -2.77 -13.50 6.08
N TRP A 458 -2.07 -12.53 5.49
CA TRP A 458 -1.89 -12.41 4.05
C TRP A 458 -0.71 -13.22 3.49
N TRP A 459 0.13 -13.83 4.35
CA TRP A 459 1.36 -14.50 3.91
C TRP A 459 1.10 -15.71 3.00
N ALA A 460 -0.05 -16.38 3.13
CA ALA A 460 -0.40 -17.49 2.24
C ALA A 460 -0.86 -17.01 0.85
N VAL A 461 -1.65 -15.93 0.80
CA VAL A 461 -2.23 -15.43 -0.47
C VAL A 461 -1.24 -14.59 -1.28
N VAL A 462 -0.28 -13.90 -0.64
CA VAL A 462 0.68 -13.04 -1.35
C VAL A 462 1.50 -13.78 -2.41
N PRO A 463 2.13 -14.95 -2.12
CA PRO A 463 2.82 -15.73 -3.16
C PRO A 463 1.88 -16.15 -4.30
N ARG A 464 0.62 -16.49 -3.98
CA ARG A 464 -0.40 -16.83 -4.98
C ARG A 464 -0.78 -15.65 -5.88
N LEU A 465 -0.86 -14.43 -5.33
CA LEU A 465 -1.07 -13.20 -6.11
C LEU A 465 0.19 -12.81 -6.92
N VAL A 466 1.38 -13.08 -6.39
CA VAL A 466 2.63 -12.91 -7.16
C VAL A 466 2.66 -13.86 -8.35
N ARG A 467 2.22 -15.11 -8.20
CA ARG A 467 2.04 -16.03 -9.33
C ARG A 467 1.08 -15.49 -10.38
N LEU A 468 -0.04 -14.91 -9.95
CA LEU A 468 -0.97 -14.24 -10.87
C LEU A 468 -0.25 -13.12 -11.66
N LEU A 469 0.56 -12.31 -11.00
CA LEU A 469 1.36 -11.27 -11.66
C LEU A 469 2.37 -11.83 -12.67
N THR A 470 3.03 -12.94 -12.34
CA THR A 470 4.04 -13.55 -13.22
C THR A 470 3.38 -14.24 -14.41
N ASP A 471 2.28 -14.97 -14.18
CA ASP A 471 1.65 -15.84 -15.18
C ASP A 471 0.72 -15.05 -16.13
N GLU A 472 -0.06 -14.08 -15.61
CA GLU A 472 -1.00 -13.31 -16.43
C GLU A 472 -0.44 -11.98 -16.93
N PHE A 473 0.47 -11.37 -16.17
CA PHE A 473 1.02 -10.06 -16.49
C PHE A 473 2.50 -10.10 -16.88
N ASP A 474 3.14 -11.27 -16.95
CA ASP A 474 4.59 -11.39 -17.23
C ASP A 474 5.44 -10.49 -16.33
N ALA A 475 4.98 -10.16 -15.13
CA ALA A 475 5.69 -9.27 -14.24
C ALA A 475 6.90 -9.98 -13.61
N THR A 476 7.92 -9.21 -13.25
CA THR A 476 9.04 -9.72 -12.44
C THR A 476 9.02 -9.08 -11.07
N VAL A 477 9.13 -9.90 -10.02
CA VAL A 477 9.05 -9.43 -8.64
C VAL A 477 10.42 -9.48 -7.96
N ILE A 478 10.82 -8.38 -7.32
CA ILE A 478 12.08 -8.22 -6.60
C ILE A 478 11.76 -7.86 -5.15
N PRO A 479 11.54 -8.85 -4.26
CA PRO A 479 11.47 -8.59 -2.84
C PRO A 479 12.87 -8.25 -2.30
N MET A 480 12.97 -7.17 -1.52
CA MET A 480 14.21 -6.72 -0.91
C MET A 480 14.07 -6.50 0.59
N THR A 481 15.06 -6.92 1.37
CA THR A 481 14.99 -6.89 2.84
C THR A 481 16.33 -7.14 3.52
N ALA A 482 16.47 -6.69 4.77
CA ALA A 482 17.56 -7.12 5.66
C ALA A 482 17.31 -8.48 6.34
N THR A 483 16.08 -8.97 6.34
CA THR A 483 15.67 -10.17 7.08
C THR A 483 14.68 -10.93 6.20
N GLN A 484 15.19 -11.80 5.32
CA GLN A 484 14.40 -12.46 4.30
C GLN A 484 13.38 -13.44 4.89
N PRO A 485 12.06 -13.18 4.77
CA PRO A 485 11.05 -14.15 5.15
C PRO A 485 11.01 -15.27 4.11
N ARG A 486 10.48 -16.44 4.50
CA ARG A 486 10.26 -17.58 3.60
C ARG A 486 9.06 -17.44 2.67
N LEU A 487 8.58 -16.22 2.45
CA LEU A 487 7.37 -15.95 1.69
C LEU A 487 7.47 -16.42 0.23
N PHE A 488 8.64 -16.24 -0.39
CA PHE A 488 8.87 -16.57 -1.79
C PHE A 488 9.92 -17.68 -1.98
N SER A 489 10.33 -18.34 -0.90
CA SER A 489 11.27 -19.46 -0.95
C SER A 489 10.52 -20.75 -0.64
N ASP A 490 10.89 -21.83 -1.32
CA ASP A 490 10.28 -23.17 -1.12
C ASP A 490 8.80 -23.26 -1.52
N THR A 491 8.33 -22.36 -2.40
CA THR A 491 7.03 -22.46 -3.06
C THR A 491 7.17 -23.28 -4.34
N ASP A 492 6.41 -24.37 -4.49
CA ASP A 492 6.47 -25.25 -5.67
C ASP A 492 6.14 -24.51 -6.99
N ASP A 493 5.41 -23.41 -6.89
CA ASP A 493 4.83 -22.69 -8.02
C ASP A 493 5.56 -21.40 -8.44
N LEU A 494 6.63 -20.98 -7.74
CA LEU A 494 7.43 -19.81 -8.13
C LEU A 494 8.91 -20.17 -8.24
N GLN A 495 9.53 -19.82 -9.37
CA GLN A 495 10.97 -19.99 -9.55
C GLN A 495 11.72 -18.80 -8.96
N THR A 496 12.27 -18.99 -7.76
CA THR A 496 12.97 -17.93 -7.02
C THR A 496 14.49 -18.05 -7.09
N VAL A 497 15.17 -16.92 -7.34
CA VAL A 497 16.63 -16.82 -7.35
C VAL A 497 17.13 -15.77 -6.35
N LYS A 498 18.29 -16.02 -5.74
CA LYS A 498 18.99 -15.01 -4.93
C LYS A 498 19.83 -14.09 -5.82
N LEU A 499 19.62 -12.78 -5.68
CA LEU A 499 20.39 -11.75 -6.39
C LEU A 499 21.74 -11.46 -5.73
N ILE A 500 21.92 -11.88 -4.47
CA ILE A 500 23.20 -11.92 -3.77
C ILE A 500 23.50 -13.38 -3.45
N ASP A 501 24.64 -13.90 -3.89
CA ASP A 501 24.98 -15.32 -3.78
C ASP A 501 25.26 -15.71 -2.33
N ASP A 502 26.12 -14.92 -1.67
CA ASP A 502 26.51 -15.08 -0.28
C ASP A 502 26.26 -13.77 0.48
N PRO A 503 25.05 -13.60 1.06
CA PRO A 503 24.76 -12.45 1.90
C PRO A 503 25.68 -12.38 3.12
N ASP A 504 26.21 -13.50 3.62
CA ASP A 504 26.94 -13.54 4.89
C ASP A 504 28.17 -12.63 4.83
N GLU A 505 28.92 -12.63 3.71
CA GLU A 505 30.06 -11.73 3.50
C GLU A 505 29.68 -10.25 3.73
N TYR A 506 28.48 -9.84 3.35
CA TYR A 506 28.03 -8.46 3.51
C TYR A 506 27.64 -8.14 4.96
N TYR A 507 27.02 -9.08 5.68
CA TYR A 507 26.70 -8.90 7.11
C TYR A 507 27.95 -8.87 7.98
N GLU A 508 28.98 -9.67 7.64
CA GLU A 508 30.23 -9.67 8.39
C GLU A 508 30.96 -8.32 8.35
N GLN A 509 30.86 -7.61 7.23
CA GLN A 509 31.53 -6.33 7.00
C GLN A 509 30.70 -5.13 7.48
N ALA A 510 29.40 -5.33 7.68
CA ALA A 510 28.47 -4.30 8.09
C ALA A 510 28.14 -4.35 9.60
N ARG A 511 28.91 -5.10 10.41
CA ARG A 511 28.69 -5.28 11.86
C ARG A 511 28.82 -3.95 12.62
N ARG A 512 27.73 -3.49 13.21
CA ARG A 512 27.60 -2.21 13.91
C ARG A 512 27.33 -2.38 15.39
N VAL A 513 26.63 -3.44 15.76
CA VAL A 513 26.04 -3.57 17.09
C VAL A 513 26.41 -4.86 17.80
N ARG A 514 26.23 -4.84 19.12
CA ARG A 514 26.17 -6.03 19.96
C ARG A 514 24.88 -6.05 20.74
N TYR A 515 24.32 -7.24 20.93
CA TYR A 515 23.05 -7.44 21.60
C TYR A 515 23.23 -7.89 23.05
N THR A 516 22.36 -7.38 23.91
CA THR A 516 22.12 -7.85 25.26
C THR A 516 20.64 -8.21 25.41
N ILE A 517 20.36 -9.47 25.75
CA ILE A 517 19.03 -9.96 26.08
C ILE A 517 18.87 -9.90 27.59
N ASP A 518 17.94 -9.06 28.04
CA ASP A 518 17.66 -8.88 29.46
C ASP A 518 17.12 -10.16 30.10
N GLU A 519 17.30 -10.29 31.41
CA GLU A 519 16.82 -11.46 32.16
C GLU A 519 15.29 -11.64 32.06
N SER A 520 14.54 -10.55 31.89
CA SER A 520 13.08 -10.58 31.66
C SER A 520 12.68 -11.35 30.40
N VAL A 521 13.53 -11.37 29.36
CA VAL A 521 13.33 -12.16 28.13
C VAL A 521 13.97 -13.53 28.27
N TRP A 522 15.22 -13.59 28.76
CA TRP A 522 16.01 -14.82 28.81
C TRP A 522 15.42 -15.92 29.71
N GLN A 523 14.70 -15.53 30.77
CA GLN A 523 14.08 -16.49 31.69
C GLN A 523 12.68 -16.95 31.23
N PHE A 524 12.10 -16.33 30.21
CA PHE A 524 10.79 -16.65 29.67
C PHE A 524 10.89 -17.81 28.65
N PRO A 525 9.96 -18.79 28.61
CA PRO A 525 8.72 -18.95 29.39
C PRO A 525 8.88 -19.98 30.53
N ASN A 526 9.94 -19.92 31.35
CA ASN A 526 10.16 -20.95 32.37
C ASN A 526 9.10 -20.87 33.49
N PRO A 527 8.13 -21.81 33.59
CA PRO A 527 7.04 -21.72 34.56
C PRO A 527 7.49 -21.94 36.01
N ALA A 528 8.76 -22.33 36.22
CA ALA A 528 9.36 -22.46 37.54
C ALA A 528 9.99 -21.16 38.06
N ILE A 529 10.09 -20.12 37.23
CA ILE A 529 10.64 -18.81 37.58
C ILE A 529 9.53 -17.78 37.41
N GLU A 530 9.23 -17.03 38.47
CA GLU A 530 8.33 -15.88 38.40
C GLU A 530 9.06 -14.80 37.59
N SER A 531 8.92 -14.82 36.26
CA SER A 531 9.60 -13.87 35.38
C SER A 531 9.07 -12.46 35.68
N SER A 532 9.90 -11.61 36.26
CA SER A 532 9.53 -10.21 36.50
C SER A 532 9.75 -9.41 35.22
N LEU A 533 8.65 -8.99 34.59
CA LEU A 533 8.68 -7.97 33.55
C LEU A 533 9.38 -6.71 34.07
N VAL A 534 10.01 -5.94 33.19
CA VAL A 534 10.71 -4.71 33.55
C VAL A 534 9.70 -3.58 33.70
N SER A 535 9.61 -2.98 34.89
CA SER A 535 8.79 -1.78 35.09
C SER A 535 9.41 -0.56 34.38
N HIS A 536 8.57 0.39 33.95
CA HIS A 536 9.02 1.65 33.32
C HIS A 536 10.01 2.43 34.21
N ASP A 537 9.80 2.46 35.53
CA ASP A 537 10.76 3.06 36.48
C ASP A 537 12.13 2.37 36.48
N THR A 538 12.15 1.05 36.30
CA THR A 538 13.41 0.28 36.22
C THR A 538 14.09 0.49 34.89
N ALA A 539 13.34 0.50 33.79
CA ALA A 539 13.84 0.80 32.46
C ALA A 539 14.44 2.22 32.39
N GLY A 540 13.69 3.24 32.86
CA GLY A 540 14.13 4.63 32.84
C GLY A 540 15.41 4.87 33.64
N ARG A 541 15.53 4.25 34.83
CA ARG A 541 16.77 4.31 35.62
C ARG A 541 17.96 3.68 34.90
N ARG A 542 17.77 2.51 34.27
CA ARG A 542 18.84 1.82 33.53
C ARG A 542 19.33 2.63 32.34
N ILE A 543 18.44 3.32 31.62
CA ILE A 543 18.81 4.24 30.53
C ILE A 543 19.69 5.37 31.07
N VAL A 544 19.24 6.06 32.12
CA VAL A 544 19.99 7.18 32.72
C VAL A 544 21.35 6.73 33.25
N GLU A 545 21.41 5.59 33.95
CA GLU A 545 22.67 4.99 34.43
C GLU A 545 23.63 4.67 33.28
N THR A 546 23.13 4.09 32.19
CA THR A 546 23.94 3.76 31.00
C THR A 546 24.58 4.99 30.37
N LEU A 547 23.82 6.09 30.25
CA LEU A 547 24.33 7.34 29.71
C LEU A 547 25.37 7.99 30.64
N ILE A 548 25.08 8.02 31.95
CA ILE A 548 26.02 8.55 32.95
C ILE A 548 27.33 7.77 32.97
N ASP A 549 27.28 6.45 32.88
CA ASP A 549 28.48 5.62 32.89
C ASP A 549 29.27 5.75 31.58
N SER A 550 28.58 5.90 30.44
CA SER A 550 29.22 6.17 29.15
C SER A 550 29.98 7.51 29.15
N MET A 551 29.42 8.55 29.78
CA MET A 551 30.09 9.85 29.97
C MET A 551 31.37 9.75 30.81
N LYS A 552 31.46 8.79 31.74
CA LYS A 552 32.65 8.59 32.59
C LYS A 552 33.71 7.70 31.95
N ALA A 553 33.30 6.79 31.07
CA ALA A 553 34.15 5.72 30.54
C ALA A 553 34.95 6.12 29.30
N ASP A 554 34.46 7.07 28.49
CA ASP A 554 35.09 7.46 27.23
C ASP A 554 35.99 8.71 27.41
N GLU A 555 37.31 8.48 27.57
CA GLU A 555 38.35 9.51 27.30
C GLU A 555 38.68 9.61 25.78
N SER A 556 37.95 8.87 24.93
CA SER A 556 38.07 8.92 23.46
C SER A 556 37.34 10.15 22.89
N SER A 557 37.61 10.51 21.64
CA SER A 557 37.11 11.74 21.01
C SER A 557 35.58 11.78 20.78
N SER A 558 34.85 10.69 21.02
CA SER A 558 33.42 10.58 20.70
C SER A 558 32.64 9.85 21.81
N PRO A 559 32.12 10.55 22.82
CA PRO A 559 31.43 9.92 23.94
C PRO A 559 30.06 9.34 23.53
N ARG A 560 29.70 8.19 24.08
CA ARG A 560 28.47 7.44 23.78
C ARG A 560 27.28 7.89 24.63
N THR A 561 26.84 9.12 24.42
CA THR A 561 25.89 9.80 25.33
C THR A 561 24.44 9.83 24.83
N SER A 562 24.12 9.10 23.77
CA SER A 562 22.78 9.04 23.19
C SER A 562 22.15 7.65 23.35
N ALA A 563 20.89 7.62 23.76
CA ALA A 563 20.10 6.40 23.88
C ALA A 563 18.72 6.55 23.23
N MET A 564 18.30 5.55 22.48
CA MET A 564 16.92 5.43 22.01
C MET A 564 16.21 4.30 22.77
N ALA A 565 14.95 4.49 23.11
CA ALA A 565 14.10 3.43 23.63
C ALA A 565 12.86 3.27 22.75
N VAL A 566 12.59 2.05 22.27
CA VAL A 566 11.45 1.75 21.40
C VAL A 566 10.46 0.88 22.17
N CYS A 567 9.30 1.44 22.45
CA CYS A 567 8.18 0.83 23.16
C CYS A 567 7.15 0.27 22.18
N ASN A 568 6.46 -0.79 22.57
CA ASN A 568 5.41 -1.35 21.73
C ASN A 568 4.14 -0.51 21.67
N THR A 569 3.87 0.35 22.66
CA THR A 569 2.63 1.16 22.71
C THR A 569 2.93 2.61 23.04
N ILE A 570 2.03 3.53 22.66
CA ILE A 570 2.15 4.95 23.00
C ILE A 570 2.08 5.15 24.52
N ALA A 571 1.22 4.41 25.22
CA ALA A 571 1.15 4.44 26.69
C ALA A 571 2.50 4.07 27.33
N SER A 572 3.15 3.00 26.86
CA SER A 572 4.48 2.61 27.32
C SER A 572 5.54 3.66 27.00
N SER A 573 5.49 4.30 25.82
CA SER A 573 6.43 5.39 25.48
C SER A 573 6.28 6.57 26.46
N ARG A 574 5.05 6.98 26.77
CA ARG A 574 4.79 8.09 27.70
C ARG A 574 5.26 7.75 29.11
N ALA A 575 4.87 6.58 29.62
CA ALA A 575 5.29 6.11 30.94
C ALA A 575 6.82 6.04 31.05
N LEU A 576 7.51 5.56 30.01
CA LEU A 576 8.96 5.50 29.99
C LEU A 576 9.60 6.90 29.96
N THR A 577 9.08 7.84 29.15
CA THR A 577 9.54 9.23 29.11
C THR A 577 9.45 9.86 30.50
N GLU A 578 8.31 9.72 31.19
CA GLU A 578 8.13 10.23 32.56
C GLU A 578 9.09 9.57 33.56
N SER A 579 9.30 8.25 33.47
CA SER A 579 10.25 7.53 34.32
C SER A 579 11.71 7.94 34.08
N ILE A 580 12.12 8.23 32.83
CA ILE A 580 13.46 8.74 32.52
C ILE A 580 13.65 10.14 33.10
N GLU A 581 12.68 11.03 32.93
CA GLU A 581 12.73 12.39 33.48
C GLU A 581 12.89 12.36 35.01
N ASN A 582 12.12 11.50 35.68
CA ASN A 582 12.21 11.30 37.13
C ASN A 582 13.58 10.73 37.55
N ALA A 583 14.12 9.76 36.80
CA ALA A 583 15.44 9.17 37.09
C ALA A 583 16.59 10.16 36.87
N ALA A 584 16.51 11.02 35.85
CA ALA A 584 17.48 12.08 35.58
C ALA A 584 17.47 13.13 36.69
N LYS A 585 16.28 13.58 37.13
CA LYS A 585 16.11 14.48 38.29
C LYS A 585 16.68 13.88 39.58
N GLN A 586 16.46 12.59 39.84
CA GLN A 586 17.05 11.89 40.99
C GLN A 586 18.58 11.83 40.91
N SER A 587 19.14 11.81 39.70
CA SER A 587 20.58 11.89 39.43
C SER A 587 21.12 13.32 39.36
N LEU A 588 20.32 14.31 39.79
CA LEU A 588 20.66 15.74 39.88
C LEU A 588 20.90 16.44 38.53
N PHE A 589 20.37 15.91 37.43
CA PHE A 589 20.34 16.63 36.16
C PHE A 589 19.13 17.57 36.08
N GLU A 590 19.33 18.75 35.48
CA GLU A 590 18.23 19.50 34.88
C GLU A 590 17.76 18.77 33.63
N THR A 591 16.45 18.66 33.42
CA THR A 591 15.85 17.93 32.29
C THR A 591 15.21 18.90 31.31
N VAL A 592 15.51 18.77 30.02
CA VAL A 592 14.94 19.60 28.95
C VAL A 592 14.29 18.71 27.89
N HIS A 593 12.99 18.84 27.69
CA HIS A 593 12.26 18.09 26.67
C HIS A 593 12.24 18.86 25.35
N ILE A 594 12.73 18.25 24.26
CA ILE A 594 12.87 18.94 22.96
C ILE A 594 11.52 19.37 22.37
N GLY A 595 10.45 18.64 22.67
CA GLY A 595 9.08 18.96 22.24
C GLY A 595 8.57 20.27 22.83
N SER A 596 8.80 20.50 24.13
CA SER A 596 8.37 21.73 24.82
C SER A 596 9.13 22.95 24.29
N GLU A 597 10.41 22.79 23.95
CA GLU A 597 11.19 23.88 23.34
C GLU A 597 10.76 24.17 21.90
N TYR A 598 10.42 23.14 21.12
CA TYR A 598 9.83 23.33 19.80
C TYR A 598 8.48 24.03 19.85
N GLU A 599 7.62 23.67 20.80
CA GLU A 599 6.36 24.39 21.04
C GLU A 599 6.61 25.87 21.34
N SER A 600 7.58 26.17 22.22
CA SER A 600 7.97 27.55 22.52
C SER A 600 8.44 28.32 21.28
N VAL A 601 9.19 27.66 20.39
CA VAL A 601 9.63 28.26 19.11
C VAL A 601 8.43 28.58 18.21
N LEU A 602 7.46 27.66 18.09
CA LEU A 602 6.24 27.89 17.31
C LEU A 602 5.45 29.09 17.85
N CYS A 603 5.20 29.14 19.16
CA CYS A 603 4.49 30.26 19.79
C CYS A 603 5.23 31.61 19.62
N ASN A 604 6.56 31.63 19.71
CA ASN A 604 7.34 32.86 19.55
C ASN A 604 7.38 33.35 18.10
N ALA A 605 7.39 32.45 17.12
CA ALA A 605 7.36 32.81 15.70
C ALA A 605 6.10 33.58 15.35
N GLU A 606 4.95 33.16 15.88
CA GLU A 606 3.66 33.82 15.68
C GLU A 606 3.62 35.25 16.21
N THR A 607 4.25 35.49 17.37
CA THR A 607 4.29 36.86 17.92
C THR A 607 5.10 37.84 17.07
N ASN A 608 6.03 37.35 16.25
CA ASN A 608 6.99 38.17 15.51
C ASN A 608 6.74 38.23 14.00
N SER A 609 6.03 37.24 13.43
CA SER A 609 5.81 37.11 11.99
C SER A 609 4.54 36.33 11.70
N SER A 610 3.72 36.81 10.75
CA SER A 610 2.55 36.07 10.25
C SER A 610 2.91 35.02 9.20
N THR A 611 4.21 34.75 8.99
CA THR A 611 4.69 33.73 8.03
C THR A 611 5.20 32.51 8.79
N ARG A 612 4.80 31.34 8.30
CA ARG A 612 5.19 30.03 8.84
C ARG A 612 6.70 29.86 8.70
N LEU A 613 7.35 29.40 9.77
CA LEU A 613 8.74 28.94 9.69
C LEU A 613 8.85 27.81 8.66
N ASP A 614 9.97 27.72 7.96
CA ASP A 614 10.34 26.47 7.30
C ASP A 614 10.79 25.43 8.36
N THR A 615 10.89 24.15 7.98
CA THR A 615 11.40 23.07 8.83
C THR A 615 12.84 23.36 9.29
N ASP A 616 13.74 23.79 8.41
CA ASP A 616 15.15 24.00 8.75
C ASP A 616 15.36 25.23 9.63
N ASP A 617 14.63 26.31 9.36
CA ASP A 617 14.57 27.47 10.24
C ASP A 617 14.01 27.12 11.63
N ALA A 618 13.02 26.22 11.70
CA ALA A 618 12.49 25.72 12.96
C ALA A 618 13.56 24.93 13.73
N VAL A 619 14.27 24.01 13.08
CA VAL A 619 15.39 23.26 13.68
C VAL A 619 16.46 24.20 14.22
N LYS A 620 16.93 25.16 13.40
CA LYS A 620 17.92 26.18 13.81
C LYS A 620 17.46 26.99 15.02
N SER A 621 16.18 27.30 15.09
CA SER A 621 15.59 28.05 16.21
C SER A 621 15.51 27.20 17.48
N VAL A 622 15.13 25.92 17.36
CA VAL A 622 15.09 24.97 18.48
C VAL A 622 16.49 24.71 19.03
N MET A 623 17.49 24.46 18.17
CA MET A 623 18.87 24.23 18.62
C MET A 623 19.44 25.43 19.40
N LYS A 624 19.21 26.67 18.92
CA LYS A 624 19.59 27.89 19.65
C LYS A 624 18.86 28.02 20.98
N LYS A 625 17.59 27.63 21.03
CA LYS A 625 16.75 27.69 22.23
C LYS A 625 17.21 26.66 23.28
N LEU A 626 17.61 25.47 22.84
CA LEU A 626 18.20 24.43 23.67
C LEU A 626 19.55 24.86 24.27
N GLY A 627 20.23 25.85 23.69
CA GLY A 627 21.50 26.42 24.18
C GLY A 627 22.71 26.15 23.30
N PHE A 628 22.53 25.43 22.18
CA PHE A 628 23.62 25.11 21.25
C PHE A 628 24.05 26.32 20.43
N LYS A 629 25.33 26.31 20.03
CA LYS A 629 25.91 27.32 19.13
C LYS A 629 26.38 26.65 17.84
N PRO A 630 26.19 27.32 16.69
CA PRO A 630 26.75 26.84 15.42
C PRO A 630 28.28 26.96 15.47
N GLU A 631 28.98 25.91 15.02
CA GLU A 631 30.43 25.92 14.86
C GLU A 631 30.80 26.97 13.79
N THR A 632 31.69 27.89 14.14
CA THR A 632 31.98 29.07 13.29
C THR A 632 33.00 28.76 12.20
N THR A 633 32.66 27.89 11.25
CA THR A 633 33.55 27.56 10.11
C THR A 633 32.80 27.22 8.82
N ASN A 634 32.09 28.19 8.22
CA ASN A 634 32.17 28.56 6.79
C ASN A 634 31.08 29.58 6.45
N GLU A 635 31.48 30.75 5.93
CA GLU A 635 30.60 31.79 5.39
C GLU A 635 30.02 31.41 4.01
N ARG A 636 29.39 30.24 3.90
CA ARG A 636 28.47 29.94 2.81
C ARG A 636 27.08 29.85 3.42
N GLU A 637 26.25 30.85 3.15
CA GLU A 637 24.90 31.02 3.72
C GLU A 637 23.86 29.98 3.23
N ASP A 638 24.28 28.94 2.50
CA ASP A 638 23.37 28.07 1.72
C ASP A 638 23.51 26.54 2.02
N ASP A 639 24.24 26.08 3.04
CA ASP A 639 24.34 24.63 3.34
C ASP A 639 23.52 24.22 4.60
N ASP A 640 22.87 23.05 4.50
CA ASP A 640 22.08 22.37 5.55
C ASP A 640 22.95 21.78 6.68
N ASP A 641 24.27 21.79 6.54
CA ASP A 641 25.24 21.14 7.43
C ASP A 641 25.79 22.08 8.52
N VAL A 642 24.91 22.64 9.36
CA VAL A 642 25.34 23.38 10.55
C VAL A 642 25.75 22.39 11.64
N VAL A 643 27.05 22.32 11.94
CA VAL A 643 27.54 21.57 13.11
C VAL A 643 27.22 22.35 14.38
N TRP A 644 26.61 21.68 15.37
CA TRP A 644 26.20 22.28 16.63
C TRP A 644 27.09 21.83 17.79
N GLU A 645 27.56 22.79 18.58
CA GLU A 645 28.38 22.53 19.75
C GLU A 645 27.69 22.99 21.04
N TRP A 646 27.84 22.19 22.08
CA TRP A 646 27.44 22.57 23.44
C TRP A 646 28.54 23.43 24.09
N PRO A 647 28.24 24.67 24.52
CA PRO A 647 29.27 25.60 24.97
C PRO A 647 29.67 25.48 26.44
N ASP A 648 28.87 24.81 27.28
CA ASP A 648 28.97 24.87 28.74
C ASP A 648 29.49 23.55 29.37
N GLU A 649 30.18 23.64 30.51
CA GLU A 649 30.67 22.44 31.23
C GLU A 649 29.54 21.66 31.92
N GLU A 650 28.47 22.35 32.34
CA GLU A 650 27.26 21.72 32.88
C GLU A 650 26.32 21.39 31.72
N MET A 651 25.95 20.11 31.59
CA MET A 651 25.07 19.63 30.54
C MET A 651 23.71 19.21 31.15
N PRO A 652 22.58 19.75 30.66
CA PRO A 652 21.28 19.22 31.01
C PRO A 652 21.09 17.84 30.36
N PHE A 653 20.14 17.09 30.89
CA PHE A 653 19.68 15.84 30.30
C PHE A 653 18.57 16.15 29.29
N PHE A 654 18.86 15.94 28.01
CA PHE A 654 17.89 16.15 26.94
C PHE A 654 17.00 14.92 26.79
N LEU A 655 15.71 15.16 26.59
CA LEU A 655 14.70 14.12 26.43
C LEU A 655 13.83 14.42 25.21
N GLY A 656 13.46 13.39 24.45
CA GLY A 656 12.46 13.52 23.39
C GLY A 656 11.52 12.33 23.33
N THR A 657 10.33 12.57 22.79
CA THR A 657 9.29 11.57 22.56
C THR A 657 8.89 11.57 21.09
N PHE A 658 8.62 10.40 20.50
CA PHE A 658 8.25 10.27 19.10
C PHE A 658 7.26 9.13 18.83
N ASN A 659 6.15 9.44 18.17
CA ASN A 659 5.13 8.45 17.76
C ASN A 659 4.31 8.99 16.57
N SER A 660 3.29 8.24 16.13
CA SER A 660 2.48 8.58 14.96
C SER A 660 1.48 9.73 15.16
N ARG A 661 1.16 10.11 16.41
CA ARG A 661 0.19 11.19 16.74
C ARG A 661 0.74 12.60 16.52
N TYR A 662 2.02 12.73 16.21
CA TYR A 662 2.60 14.01 15.78
C TYR A 662 2.19 14.33 14.34
N ARG A 663 2.04 15.62 14.03
CA ARG A 663 1.87 16.08 12.64
C ARG A 663 3.12 15.70 11.83
N PRO A 664 3.01 15.30 10.55
CA PRO A 664 4.18 14.93 9.74
C PRO A 664 5.29 15.96 9.74
N ARG A 665 4.94 17.25 9.70
CA ARG A 665 5.91 18.35 9.82
C ARG A 665 6.66 18.33 11.16
N ASP A 666 5.94 18.16 12.26
CA ASP A 666 6.55 18.18 13.59
C ASP A 666 7.46 16.98 13.82
N ARG A 667 7.08 15.80 13.28
CA ARG A 667 7.95 14.63 13.23
C ARG A 667 9.27 14.95 12.54
N SER A 668 9.23 15.62 11.39
CA SER A 668 10.43 16.01 10.64
C SER A 668 11.34 16.94 11.45
N VAL A 669 10.79 17.97 12.11
CA VAL A 669 11.57 18.87 12.98
C VAL A 669 12.18 18.12 14.17
N LEU A 670 11.38 17.31 14.87
CA LEU A 670 11.84 16.54 16.04
C LEU A 670 12.95 15.55 15.68
N ILE A 671 12.84 14.86 14.55
CA ILE A 671 13.88 13.96 14.04
C ILE A 671 15.17 14.73 13.74
N LYS A 672 15.09 15.84 12.99
CA LYS A 672 16.27 16.66 12.66
C LYS A 672 16.94 17.22 13.91
N VAL A 673 16.17 17.67 14.91
CA VAL A 673 16.72 18.11 16.20
C VAL A 673 17.38 16.94 16.94
N ALA A 674 16.71 15.79 17.03
CA ALA A 674 17.24 14.61 17.69
C ALA A 674 18.55 14.13 17.04
N ASP A 675 18.63 14.13 15.71
CA ASP A 675 19.81 13.75 14.94
C ASP A 675 21.02 14.62 15.31
N ASN A 676 20.83 15.94 15.35
CA ASN A 676 21.87 16.87 15.83
C ASN A 676 22.31 16.61 17.29
N LEU A 677 21.40 16.17 18.17
CA LEU A 677 21.73 15.90 19.58
C LEU A 677 22.46 14.57 19.77
N THR A 678 22.26 13.59 18.89
CA THR A 678 22.76 12.22 19.08
C THR A 678 24.29 12.11 19.14
N THR A 679 24.99 13.00 18.43
CA THR A 679 26.46 13.01 18.30
C THR A 679 27.10 14.22 18.98
N ALA A 680 26.31 15.12 19.58
CA ALA A 680 26.80 16.35 20.21
C ALA A 680 27.47 16.16 21.58
N GLY A 681 27.61 14.91 22.06
CA GLY A 681 28.28 14.59 23.33
C GLY A 681 27.51 14.97 24.60
N VAL A 682 26.24 15.34 24.47
CA VAL A 682 25.32 15.63 25.58
C VAL A 682 24.53 14.37 25.96
N PRO A 683 24.12 14.19 27.24
CA PRO A 683 23.24 13.10 27.62
C PRO A 683 21.85 13.29 27.01
N PHE A 684 21.48 12.41 26.08
CA PHE A 684 20.24 12.48 25.34
C PHE A 684 19.51 11.14 25.32
N ALA A 685 18.25 11.13 25.74
CA ALA A 685 17.37 9.98 25.58
C ALA A 685 16.20 10.31 24.65
N PHE A 686 15.89 9.39 23.73
CA PHE A 686 14.80 9.54 22.78
C PHE A 686 13.86 8.33 22.85
N VAL A 687 12.65 8.52 23.36
CA VAL A 687 11.66 7.46 23.53
C VAL A 687 10.70 7.46 22.36
N SER A 688 10.49 6.31 21.74
CA SER A 688 9.65 6.18 20.57
C SER A 688 8.78 4.93 20.57
N THR A 689 7.81 4.87 19.67
CA THR A 689 7.15 3.64 19.24
C THR A 689 7.82 3.07 17.97
N GLN A 690 7.18 2.11 17.29
CA GLN A 690 7.64 1.53 16.03
C GLN A 690 7.77 2.55 14.90
N ALA A 691 7.22 3.75 15.05
CA ALA A 691 7.32 4.82 14.06
C ALA A 691 8.77 5.20 13.70
N ILE A 692 9.75 4.91 14.58
CA ILE A 692 11.18 5.15 14.32
C ILE A 692 11.86 4.02 13.53
N GLU A 693 11.28 2.82 13.51
CA GLU A 693 11.89 1.63 12.89
C GLU A 693 11.95 1.79 11.36
N ALA A 694 11.03 2.56 10.78
CA ALA A 694 10.84 2.68 9.35
C ALA A 694 11.04 4.13 8.86
N GLY A 695 11.93 4.35 7.90
CA GLY A 695 12.01 5.62 7.18
C GLY A 695 12.66 6.81 7.91
N VAL A 696 13.37 6.59 9.02
CA VAL A 696 14.04 7.65 9.79
C VAL A 696 15.56 7.50 9.77
N ASP A 697 16.28 8.51 9.30
CA ASP A 697 17.75 8.52 9.28
C ASP A 697 18.28 9.18 10.56
N ILE A 698 18.56 8.36 11.57
CA ILE A 698 19.10 8.77 12.87
C ILE A 698 19.96 7.65 13.46
N SER A 699 20.96 8.00 14.25
CA SER A 699 21.89 7.05 14.87
C SER A 699 22.05 7.29 16.37
N PHE A 700 21.96 6.23 17.18
CA PHE A 700 22.16 6.28 18.63
C PHE A 700 23.26 5.33 19.07
N ALA A 701 23.97 5.68 20.15
CA ALA A 701 25.01 4.81 20.71
C ALA A 701 24.40 3.57 21.38
N HIS A 702 23.26 3.76 22.04
CA HIS A 702 22.51 2.72 22.74
C HIS A 702 21.08 2.65 22.22
N VAL A 703 20.56 1.45 21.99
CA VAL A 703 19.15 1.21 21.64
C VAL A 703 18.56 0.21 22.61
N PHE A 704 17.45 0.56 23.22
CA PHE A 704 16.66 -0.31 24.08
C PHE A 704 15.35 -0.65 23.35
N ARG A 705 15.07 -1.92 23.13
CA ARG A 705 13.89 -2.38 22.39
C ARG A 705 13.04 -3.27 23.28
N ASP A 706 11.76 -2.89 23.46
CA ASP A 706 10.77 -3.81 24.03
C ASP A 706 10.62 -5.05 23.13
N ILE A 707 10.32 -6.20 23.72
CA ILE A 707 10.25 -7.47 23.01
C ILE A 707 9.28 -7.36 21.83
N ALA A 708 9.70 -7.85 20.67
CA ALA A 708 8.99 -7.71 19.41
C ALA A 708 9.42 -8.85 18.46
N PRO A 709 8.74 -9.04 17.32
CA PRO A 709 9.26 -9.85 16.23
C PRO A 709 10.74 -9.58 15.95
N LEU A 710 11.50 -10.64 15.65
CA LEU A 710 12.95 -10.56 15.52
C LEU A 710 13.39 -9.63 14.37
N ASP A 711 12.59 -9.50 13.33
CA ASP A 711 12.76 -8.53 12.26
C ASP A 711 12.60 -7.08 12.75
N SER A 712 11.59 -6.77 13.57
CA SER A 712 11.45 -5.45 14.21
C SER A 712 12.63 -5.11 15.14
N ILE A 713 13.16 -6.10 15.88
CA ILE A 713 14.36 -5.93 16.71
C ILE A 713 15.57 -5.53 15.84
N VAL A 714 15.76 -6.19 14.70
CA VAL A 714 16.84 -5.86 13.75
C VAL A 714 16.63 -4.49 13.09
N GLN A 715 15.39 -4.11 12.77
CA GLN A 715 15.08 -2.77 12.23
C GLN A 715 15.40 -1.66 13.23
N ALA A 716 15.03 -1.82 14.51
CA ALA A 716 15.39 -0.90 15.58
C ALA A 716 16.92 -0.84 15.79
N ALA A 717 17.60 -1.99 15.74
CA ALA A 717 19.07 -2.06 15.80
C ALA A 717 19.76 -1.34 14.63
N GLY A 718 19.10 -1.24 13.46
CA GLY A 718 19.58 -0.45 12.32
C GLY A 718 19.64 1.07 12.54
N ARG A 719 19.17 1.56 13.70
CA ARG A 719 19.32 2.94 14.20
C ARG A 719 20.39 3.06 15.28
N CYS A 720 21.11 1.98 15.59
CA CYS A 720 22.23 1.98 16.52
C CYS A 720 23.55 1.97 15.76
N ASN A 721 24.43 2.94 16.06
CA ASN A 721 25.75 3.06 15.43
C ASN A 721 25.68 2.94 13.88
N ARG A 722 24.68 3.60 13.30
CA ARG A 722 24.23 3.42 11.92
C ARG A 722 25.28 3.89 10.91
N SER A 723 26.00 4.96 11.20
CA SER A 723 27.06 5.49 10.33
C SER A 723 28.44 5.18 10.87
N PHE A 724 28.55 4.21 11.81
CA PHE A 724 29.78 3.84 12.48
C PHE A 724 30.39 4.99 13.29
N GLU A 725 29.55 5.87 13.83
CA GLU A 725 29.94 7.06 14.58
C GLU A 725 30.83 6.71 15.79
N TRP A 726 30.65 5.51 16.35
CA TRP A 726 31.43 5.00 17.48
C TRP A 726 32.37 3.85 17.10
N GLY A 727 32.62 3.61 15.81
CA GLY A 727 33.48 2.55 15.29
C GLY A 727 32.80 1.19 15.11
N GLU A 728 33.55 0.18 14.69
CA GLU A 728 33.01 -1.15 14.36
C GLU A 728 32.46 -1.87 15.60
N SER A 729 31.24 -2.40 15.50
CA SER A 729 30.60 -3.22 16.55
C SER A 729 30.53 -2.56 17.95
N ASN A 730 30.46 -1.23 18.01
CA ASN A 730 30.47 -0.47 19.27
C ASN A 730 29.10 0.09 19.69
N GLY A 731 28.06 -0.09 18.86
CA GLY A 731 26.67 0.16 19.24
C GLY A 731 26.12 -0.94 20.14
N HIS A 732 25.28 -0.59 21.11
CA HIS A 732 24.71 -1.54 22.08
C HIS A 732 23.21 -1.60 21.96
N VAL A 733 22.67 -2.79 21.69
CA VAL A 733 21.23 -3.03 21.62
C VAL A 733 20.81 -3.90 22.79
N THR A 734 19.90 -3.41 23.62
CA THR A 734 19.30 -4.17 24.73
C THR A 734 17.87 -4.52 24.41
N VAL A 735 17.53 -5.82 24.43
CA VAL A 735 16.15 -6.31 24.29
C VAL A 735 15.63 -6.67 25.67
N TRP A 736 14.51 -6.07 26.07
CA TRP A 736 13.86 -6.32 27.36
C TRP A 736 12.37 -6.62 27.19
N PHE A 737 11.72 -7.09 28.25
CA PHE A 737 10.28 -7.31 28.26
C PHE A 737 9.61 -6.33 29.24
N LEU A 738 8.99 -5.26 28.71
CA LEU A 738 8.32 -4.25 29.52
C LEU A 738 6.99 -4.75 30.11
N ALA A 739 6.69 -4.31 31.33
CA ALA A 739 5.39 -4.48 31.95
C ALA A 739 4.36 -3.50 31.35
N ASP A 740 3.08 -3.81 31.48
CA ASP A 740 2.00 -2.88 31.13
C ASP A 740 2.08 -1.61 32.03
N PRO A 741 1.95 -0.40 31.47
CA PRO A 741 2.04 0.83 32.26
C PRO A 741 0.89 1.00 33.26
N ASP A 742 -0.32 0.53 32.92
CA ASP A 742 -1.53 0.65 33.73
C ASP A 742 -1.69 -0.54 34.70
N GLU A 743 -1.24 -1.73 34.27
CA GLU A 743 -1.22 -2.94 35.09
C GLU A 743 0.20 -3.56 35.23
N PRO A 744 1.15 -2.92 35.94
CA PRO A 744 2.55 -3.39 35.99
C PRO A 744 2.77 -4.76 36.64
N ALA A 745 1.77 -5.26 37.38
CA ALA A 745 1.78 -6.58 38.00
C ALA A 745 1.14 -7.67 37.11
N ALA A 746 0.63 -7.29 35.94
CA ALA A 746 0.04 -8.20 34.98
C ALA A 746 1.11 -9.11 34.36
N GLY A 747 0.68 -10.31 33.95
CA GLY A 747 1.56 -11.28 33.34
C GLY A 747 1.88 -10.95 31.87
N PRO A 748 2.80 -11.71 31.25
CA PRO A 748 3.23 -11.54 29.85
C PRO A 748 2.08 -11.47 28.82
N ASN A 749 0.98 -12.19 29.06
CA ASN A 749 -0.19 -12.20 28.18
C ASN A 749 -0.98 -10.87 28.17
N GLN A 750 -0.70 -9.96 29.10
CA GLN A 750 -1.28 -8.61 29.18
C GLN A 750 -0.19 -7.55 29.03
N ALA A 751 1.01 -7.93 28.59
CA ALA A 751 2.08 -6.98 28.33
C ALA A 751 1.89 -6.28 26.97
N PRO A 752 2.52 -5.11 26.76
CA PRO A 752 2.38 -4.30 25.55
C PRO A 752 2.53 -5.05 24.22
N VAL A 753 3.46 -6.01 24.14
CA VAL A 753 3.70 -6.85 22.96
C VAL A 753 2.44 -7.63 22.52
N SER A 754 1.63 -8.08 23.47
CA SER A 754 0.44 -8.91 23.23
C SER A 754 -0.74 -8.10 22.68
N TYR A 755 -0.67 -6.77 22.71
CA TYR A 755 -1.67 -5.91 22.08
C TYR A 755 -1.36 -5.59 20.61
N VAL A 756 -0.09 -5.72 20.22
CA VAL A 756 0.40 -5.26 18.92
C VAL A 756 0.77 -6.42 18.00
N TYR A 757 1.31 -7.50 18.55
CA TYR A 757 1.76 -8.68 17.81
C TYR A 757 1.00 -9.91 18.30
N ASN A 758 -0.31 -9.93 18.04
CA ASN A 758 -1.26 -10.96 18.48
C ASN A 758 -1.79 -11.84 17.33
N ASP A 759 -1.32 -11.59 16.11
CA ASP A 759 -1.71 -12.25 14.87
C ASP A 759 -1.13 -13.67 14.75
N VAL A 760 -0.09 -13.99 15.53
CA VAL A 760 0.50 -15.32 15.62
C VAL A 760 0.15 -15.98 16.97
N PRO A 761 -0.43 -17.19 16.98
CA PRO A 761 -0.64 -17.93 18.22
C PRO A 761 0.67 -18.17 18.99
N GLU A 762 0.69 -17.87 20.29
CA GLU A 762 1.87 -18.04 21.16
C GLU A 762 3.12 -17.28 20.64
N HIS A 763 2.94 -16.15 19.94
CA HIS A 763 4.03 -15.42 19.27
C HIS A 763 5.19 -15.08 20.20
N VAL A 764 4.88 -14.55 21.38
CA VAL A 764 5.87 -14.16 22.39
C VAL A 764 6.67 -15.37 22.87
N ASP A 765 6.02 -16.52 23.05
CA ASP A 765 6.71 -17.78 23.41
C ASP A 765 7.65 -18.23 22.30
N ILE A 766 7.25 -18.09 21.03
CA ILE A 766 8.09 -18.38 19.87
C ILE A 766 9.34 -17.48 19.88
N ILE A 767 9.15 -16.16 19.99
CA ILE A 767 10.23 -15.16 19.96
C ILE A 767 11.25 -15.43 21.07
N CYS A 768 10.79 -15.53 22.32
CA CYS A 768 11.67 -15.73 23.47
C CYS A 768 12.37 -17.10 23.42
N ARG A 769 11.66 -18.16 23.02
CA ARG A 769 12.26 -19.49 22.86
C ARG A 769 13.40 -19.48 21.85
N ILE A 770 13.21 -18.82 20.70
CA ILE A 770 14.24 -18.75 19.66
C ILE A 770 15.45 -17.98 20.16
N LEU A 771 15.26 -16.81 20.78
CA LEU A 771 16.35 -16.04 21.38
C LEU A 771 17.16 -16.91 22.38
N CYS A 772 16.49 -17.64 23.26
CA CYS A 772 17.14 -18.49 24.26
C CYS A 772 17.83 -19.74 23.68
N GLN A 773 17.35 -20.28 22.56
CA GLN A 773 17.87 -21.51 21.97
C GLN A 773 18.99 -21.26 20.95
N THR A 774 18.93 -20.14 20.23
CA THR A 774 19.87 -19.80 19.15
C THR A 774 21.07 -19.00 19.63
N LEU A 775 20.89 -18.15 20.64
CA LEU A 775 21.97 -17.30 21.12
C LEU A 775 22.88 -18.08 22.09
N PRO A 776 24.21 -17.99 21.94
CA PRO A 776 25.15 -18.73 22.78
C PRO A 776 25.20 -18.20 24.22
N GLU A 777 24.90 -16.91 24.39
CA GLU A 777 24.90 -16.20 25.66
C GLU A 777 23.92 -15.02 25.62
N ARG A 778 23.68 -14.38 26.76
CA ARG A 778 22.70 -13.30 26.90
C ARG A 778 23.27 -11.89 26.68
N THR A 779 24.58 -11.71 26.70
CA THR A 779 25.25 -10.39 26.67
C THR A 779 26.38 -10.45 25.67
N ASP A 780 26.70 -9.32 25.03
CA ASP A 780 27.79 -9.23 24.06
C ASP A 780 27.58 -10.12 22.82
N VAL A 781 26.32 -10.37 22.45
CA VAL A 781 25.94 -11.22 21.32
C VAL A 781 26.24 -10.49 20.01
N ASP A 782 26.99 -11.14 19.13
CA ASP A 782 27.34 -10.60 17.81
C ASP A 782 26.09 -10.45 16.91
N GLU A 783 26.04 -9.34 16.16
CA GLU A 783 24.94 -9.01 15.24
C GLU A 783 24.66 -10.10 14.20
N THR A 784 25.69 -10.78 13.72
CA THR A 784 25.54 -11.86 12.73
C THR A 784 24.83 -13.07 13.32
N VAL A 785 25.01 -13.35 14.62
CA VAL A 785 24.31 -14.47 15.28
C VAL A 785 22.81 -14.20 15.33
N LEU A 786 22.39 -12.98 15.67
CA LEU A 786 20.97 -12.64 15.67
C LEU A 786 20.39 -12.66 14.24
N THR A 787 21.03 -11.97 13.31
CA THR A 787 20.50 -11.76 11.94
C THR A 787 20.59 -13.00 11.05
N ARG A 788 21.57 -13.88 11.25
CA ARG A 788 21.84 -15.04 10.39
C ARG A 788 21.49 -16.39 11.03
N ASN A 789 21.32 -16.46 12.35
CA ASN A 789 20.85 -17.68 13.02
C ASN A 789 19.44 -17.49 13.60
N ALA A 790 19.23 -16.52 14.48
CA ALA A 790 17.95 -16.36 15.17
C ALA A 790 16.79 -15.93 14.25
N VAL A 791 17.02 -14.96 13.36
CA VAL A 791 16.01 -14.46 12.42
C VAL A 791 15.52 -15.54 11.44
N PRO A 792 16.40 -16.33 10.77
CA PRO A 792 15.94 -17.44 9.95
C PRO A 792 15.13 -18.47 10.74
N GLU A 793 15.59 -18.90 11.93
CA GLU A 793 14.84 -19.85 12.76
C GLU A 793 13.46 -19.29 13.19
N TYR A 794 13.36 -17.98 13.34
CA TYR A 794 12.08 -17.31 13.55
C TYR A 794 11.15 -17.39 12.36
N PHE A 795 11.60 -17.06 11.16
CA PHE A 795 10.75 -17.21 9.98
C PHE A 795 10.37 -18.67 9.70
N ASP A 796 11.19 -19.64 10.09
CA ASP A 796 10.86 -21.07 10.06
C ASP A 796 9.76 -21.44 11.07
N ALA A 797 9.70 -20.73 12.19
CA ALA A 797 8.66 -20.90 13.18
C ALA A 797 7.33 -20.27 12.76
N VAL A 798 7.37 -19.14 12.03
CA VAL A 798 6.19 -18.36 11.58
C VAL A 798 5.92 -18.45 10.06
N THR A 799 6.05 -19.65 9.47
CA THR A 799 5.87 -19.86 8.01
C THR A 799 4.43 -19.59 7.53
N PRO A 800 4.24 -19.22 6.25
CA PRO A 800 2.90 -19.01 5.67
C PRO A 800 1.89 -20.11 6.01
N ASP A 801 2.24 -21.39 5.86
CA ASP A 801 1.37 -22.54 6.19
C ASP A 801 0.91 -22.61 7.65
N LYS A 802 1.57 -21.87 8.56
CA LYS A 802 1.27 -21.86 9.99
C LYS A 802 0.48 -20.63 10.43
N VAL A 803 0.61 -19.51 9.72
CA VAL A 803 0.09 -18.19 10.14
C VAL A 803 -0.77 -17.49 9.09
N GLY A 804 -0.68 -17.92 7.83
CA GLY A 804 -1.46 -17.40 6.72
C GLY A 804 -2.88 -17.97 6.70
N SER A 805 -3.80 -17.22 6.08
CA SER A 805 -5.18 -17.63 5.91
C SER A 805 -5.35 -18.45 4.63
N ASP A 806 -5.62 -19.75 4.78
CA ASP A 806 -6.02 -20.62 3.66
C ASP A 806 -7.30 -20.12 3.00
N VAL A 807 -8.16 -19.42 3.75
CA VAL A 807 -9.43 -18.85 3.24
C VAL A 807 -9.19 -17.87 2.10
N LEU A 808 -8.14 -17.03 2.20
CA LEU A 808 -7.83 -16.06 1.13
C LEU A 808 -7.32 -16.77 -0.13
N VAL A 809 -6.52 -17.82 0.03
CA VAL A 809 -6.05 -18.63 -1.11
C VAL A 809 -7.22 -19.36 -1.77
N GLU A 810 -8.06 -20.01 -0.97
CA GLU A 810 -9.27 -20.69 -1.45
C GLU A 810 -10.23 -19.71 -2.14
N ALA A 811 -10.36 -18.47 -1.65
CA ALA A 811 -11.20 -17.46 -2.28
C ALA A 811 -10.68 -17.02 -3.66
N VAL A 812 -9.35 -16.98 -3.86
CA VAL A 812 -8.75 -16.77 -5.20
C VAL A 812 -9.06 -17.96 -6.11
N GLU A 813 -8.77 -19.19 -5.66
CA GLU A 813 -8.96 -20.41 -6.45
C GLU A 813 -10.43 -20.65 -6.84
N HIS A 814 -11.36 -20.31 -5.95
CA HIS A 814 -12.80 -20.47 -6.16
C HIS A 814 -13.48 -19.26 -6.82
N PHE A 815 -12.72 -18.23 -7.17
CA PHE A 815 -13.24 -16.98 -7.73
C PHE A 815 -14.36 -16.36 -6.85
N GLU A 816 -14.06 -16.18 -5.57
CA GLU A 816 -14.91 -15.55 -4.57
C GLU A 816 -14.48 -14.08 -4.38
N ALA A 817 -14.60 -13.28 -5.44
CA ALA A 817 -14.03 -11.92 -5.47
C ALA A 817 -14.61 -10.97 -4.41
N ARG A 818 -15.86 -11.17 -3.96
CA ARG A 818 -16.43 -10.34 -2.87
C ARG A 818 -15.92 -10.75 -1.50
N GLU A 819 -15.62 -12.03 -1.31
CA GLU A 819 -14.96 -12.49 -0.10
C GLU A 819 -13.59 -11.83 -0.03
N LEU A 820 -12.79 -11.90 -1.10
CA LEU A 820 -11.49 -11.22 -1.18
C LEU A 820 -11.59 -9.71 -0.90
N ALA A 821 -12.55 -9.03 -1.54
CA ALA A 821 -12.77 -7.58 -1.37
C ALA A 821 -13.22 -7.18 0.05
N SER A 822 -13.63 -8.15 0.88
CA SER A 822 -14.02 -7.91 2.28
C SER A 822 -12.84 -7.97 3.25
N HIS A 823 -11.67 -8.40 2.79
CA HIS A 823 -10.44 -8.42 3.58
C HIS A 823 -9.55 -7.25 3.17
N SER A 824 -8.86 -6.68 4.15
CA SER A 824 -7.95 -5.54 3.97
C SER A 824 -6.56 -5.90 4.53
N LEU A 825 -5.51 -5.35 3.91
CA LEU A 825 -4.14 -5.43 4.47
C LEU A 825 -3.97 -4.54 5.70
N ILE A 826 -4.86 -3.57 5.89
CA ILE A 826 -4.98 -2.80 7.12
C ILE A 826 -6.11 -3.44 7.93
N ASP A 827 -5.84 -3.90 9.15
CA ASP A 827 -6.87 -4.55 9.96
C ASP A 827 -8.11 -3.66 10.14
N ASP A 828 -9.27 -4.21 9.77
CA ASP A 828 -10.60 -3.61 9.89
C ASP A 828 -11.02 -3.34 11.35
N GLU A 829 -10.25 -3.83 12.31
CA GLU A 829 -10.53 -3.59 13.72
C GLU A 829 -10.49 -2.10 14.07
N TYR A 830 -9.82 -1.24 13.28
CA TYR A 830 -9.63 0.16 13.63
C TYR A 830 -9.95 1.11 12.47
N GLU A 831 -11.23 1.46 12.31
CA GLU A 831 -11.62 2.65 11.52
C GLU A 831 -10.83 3.86 12.06
N THR A 832 -10.35 4.76 11.20
CA THR A 832 -9.60 5.96 11.61
C THR A 832 -10.29 7.24 11.13
N VAL A 833 -10.18 8.30 11.91
CA VAL A 833 -10.62 9.65 11.56
C VAL A 833 -9.41 10.52 11.30
N ASP A 834 -9.43 11.21 10.17
CA ASP A 834 -8.40 12.18 9.81
C ASP A 834 -8.72 13.57 10.32
N LEU A 835 -7.74 14.20 10.95
CA LEU A 835 -7.84 15.55 11.50
C LEU A 835 -6.75 16.43 10.90
N LEU A 836 -7.12 17.60 10.37
CA LEU A 836 -6.19 18.70 10.18
C LEU A 836 -6.01 19.41 11.53
N VAL A 837 -4.79 19.39 12.06
CA VAL A 837 -4.46 19.95 13.38
C VAL A 837 -3.74 21.28 13.21
N ALA A 838 -4.49 22.38 13.39
CA ALA A 838 -3.92 23.72 13.45
C ALA A 838 -3.39 24.03 14.84
N VAL A 839 -2.07 24.23 14.93
CA VAL A 839 -1.39 24.72 16.15
C VAL A 839 -0.87 26.15 15.98
N SER A 840 -1.14 26.76 14.82
CA SER A 840 -0.77 28.14 14.53
C SER A 840 -1.86 28.90 13.78
N GLU A 841 -1.81 30.24 13.83
CA GLU A 841 -2.71 31.10 13.04
C GLU A 841 -2.56 30.85 11.53
N ALA A 842 -1.35 30.54 11.07
CA ALA A 842 -1.09 30.19 9.67
C ALA A 842 -1.74 28.86 9.27
N ASP A 843 -1.70 27.86 10.14
CA ASP A 843 -2.38 26.58 9.90
C ASP A 843 -3.91 26.77 9.92
N ASP A 844 -4.45 27.57 10.84
CA ASP A 844 -5.89 27.88 10.89
C ASP A 844 -6.35 28.58 9.59
N ALA A 845 -5.55 29.50 9.06
CA ALA A 845 -5.83 30.16 7.79
C ALA A 845 -5.86 29.18 6.60
N ARG A 846 -5.02 28.13 6.60
CA ARG A 846 -5.03 27.08 5.57
C ARG A 846 -6.29 26.22 5.66
N ILE A 847 -6.65 25.80 6.86
CA ILE A 847 -7.90 25.06 7.10
C ILE A 847 -9.10 25.91 6.66
N GLN A 848 -9.12 27.20 7.00
CA GLN A 848 -10.17 28.11 6.57
C GLN A 848 -10.24 28.23 5.04
N ALA A 849 -9.11 28.33 4.35
CA ALA A 849 -9.09 28.40 2.89
C ALA A 849 -9.63 27.12 2.21
N ILE A 850 -9.42 25.95 2.83
CA ILE A 850 -10.01 24.68 2.37
C ILE A 850 -11.54 24.73 2.55
N MET A 851 -12.00 25.11 3.75
CA MET A 851 -13.42 25.20 4.08
C MET A 851 -14.15 26.21 3.18
N ASP A 852 -13.56 27.37 2.93
CA ASP A 852 -14.10 28.39 2.03
C ASP A 852 -14.19 27.88 0.58
N ALA A 853 -13.21 27.07 0.12
CA ALA A 853 -13.21 26.50 -1.23
C ALA A 853 -14.34 25.47 -1.42
N PHE A 854 -14.62 24.66 -0.40
CA PHE A 854 -15.79 23.78 -0.38
C PHE A 854 -17.11 24.56 -0.31
N ASP A 855 -17.19 25.60 0.52
CA ASP A 855 -18.40 26.43 0.68
C ASP A 855 -18.83 27.09 -0.64
N VAL A 856 -17.86 27.59 -1.43
CA VAL A 856 -18.15 28.20 -2.74
C VAL A 856 -18.32 27.19 -3.88
N GLY A 857 -18.27 25.88 -3.59
CA GLY A 857 -18.45 24.79 -4.56
C GLY A 857 -17.29 24.57 -5.53
N ASN A 858 -16.08 25.02 -5.20
CA ASN A 858 -14.88 24.80 -6.02
C ASN A 858 -14.11 23.57 -5.54
N GLU A 859 -14.72 22.40 -5.74
CA GLU A 859 -14.17 21.11 -5.27
C GLU A 859 -12.74 20.84 -5.78
N PRO A 860 -12.36 21.08 -7.05
CA PRO A 860 -10.98 20.82 -7.51
C PRO A 860 -9.94 21.64 -6.76
N ARG A 861 -10.25 22.90 -6.44
CA ARG A 861 -9.37 23.74 -5.62
C ARG A 861 -9.36 23.26 -4.16
N ALA A 862 -10.51 22.88 -3.63
CA ALA A 862 -10.64 22.42 -2.25
C ALA A 862 -9.83 21.15 -2.00
N TYR A 863 -9.95 20.14 -2.87
CA TYR A 863 -9.17 18.91 -2.79
C TYR A 863 -7.67 19.16 -2.99
N ARG A 864 -7.27 20.07 -3.90
CA ARG A 864 -5.87 20.47 -4.03
C ARG A 864 -5.32 21.11 -2.75
N LEU A 865 -6.09 22.02 -2.13
CA LEU A 865 -5.68 22.65 -0.87
C LEU A 865 -5.63 21.64 0.28
N LEU A 866 -6.57 20.69 0.32
CA LEU A 866 -6.61 19.60 1.28
C LEU A 866 -5.40 18.67 1.12
N HIS A 867 -5.07 18.29 -0.11
CA HIS A 867 -3.88 17.52 -0.45
C HIS A 867 -2.61 18.24 -0.01
N ASN A 868 -2.52 19.55 -0.30
CA ASN A 868 -1.42 20.40 0.13
C ASN A 868 -1.36 20.64 1.65
N ALA A 869 -2.34 20.16 2.43
CA ALA A 869 -2.40 20.23 3.90
C ALA A 869 -2.08 18.90 4.59
N SER A 870 -1.52 17.93 3.86
CA SER A 870 -1.07 16.63 4.39
C SER A 870 -0.07 16.76 5.54
N ASP A 871 0.77 17.79 5.52
CA ASP A 871 1.83 18.06 6.51
C ASP A 871 1.31 18.38 7.92
N ILE A 872 0.03 18.74 8.06
CA ILE A 872 -0.65 19.00 9.35
C ILE A 872 -1.79 18.01 9.65
N ARG A 873 -1.91 16.94 8.86
CA ARG A 873 -2.93 15.89 9.03
C ARG A 873 -2.43 14.81 10.00
N VAL A 874 -3.29 14.42 10.94
CA VAL A 874 -3.07 13.30 11.86
C VAL A 874 -4.26 12.34 11.73
N SER A 875 -3.98 11.04 11.68
CA SER A 875 -5.01 10.00 11.67
C SER A 875 -5.15 9.40 13.08
N VAL A 876 -6.39 9.30 13.57
CA VAL A 876 -6.69 8.88 14.94
C VAL A 876 -7.76 7.79 14.92
N PRO A 877 -7.65 6.70 15.71
CA PRO A 877 -8.64 5.62 15.72
C PRO A 877 -10.07 6.07 16.07
N ALA A 878 -11.03 5.73 15.20
CA ALA A 878 -12.42 6.16 15.17
C ALA A 878 -13.32 5.53 16.24
N GLN A 879 -13.03 4.30 16.69
CA GLN A 879 -13.88 3.53 17.63
C GLN A 879 -14.37 4.35 18.84
N LYS A 880 -13.60 5.36 19.27
CA LYS A 880 -14.01 6.35 20.28
C LYS A 880 -13.75 7.80 19.91
N ALA A 881 -12.90 8.08 18.90
CA ALA A 881 -12.71 9.43 18.40
C ALA A 881 -14.02 10.02 17.84
N ASP A 882 -14.97 9.19 17.39
CA ASP A 882 -16.26 9.70 16.91
C ASP A 882 -17.09 10.36 18.03
N GLU A 883 -17.05 9.82 19.25
CA GLU A 883 -17.69 10.46 20.42
C GLU A 883 -16.85 11.62 20.96
N ALA A 884 -15.54 11.39 21.15
CA ALA A 884 -14.62 12.38 21.71
C ALA A 884 -14.48 13.62 20.84
N LEU A 885 -14.56 13.48 19.51
CA LEU A 885 -14.41 14.55 18.54
C LEU A 885 -15.74 15.01 17.95
N ARG A 886 -16.89 14.54 18.42
CA ARG A 886 -18.22 14.74 17.78
C ARG A 886 -18.58 16.17 17.38
N PHE A 887 -18.00 17.18 18.00
CA PHE A 887 -18.25 18.60 17.73
C PHE A 887 -17.22 19.25 16.78
N LEU A 888 -16.15 18.55 16.42
CA LEU A 888 -15.27 19.01 15.34
C LEU A 888 -16.00 18.95 14.00
N SER A 889 -15.86 20.01 13.21
CA SER A 889 -16.50 20.15 11.90
C SER A 889 -15.70 19.45 10.82
N ARG A 890 -16.39 18.90 9.82
CA ARG A 890 -15.76 18.46 8.58
C ARG A 890 -15.23 19.67 7.82
N VAL A 891 -14.10 19.50 7.14
CA VAL A 891 -13.48 20.56 6.32
C VAL A 891 -14.33 20.92 5.10
N ASP A 892 -15.24 20.03 4.66
CA ASP A 892 -16.19 20.31 3.57
C ASP A 892 -17.53 20.88 4.05
N LEU A 893 -17.65 21.20 5.34
CA LEU A 893 -18.85 21.78 5.97
C LEU A 893 -20.11 20.91 5.89
N ARG A 894 -19.99 19.65 5.44
CA ARG A 894 -21.12 18.72 5.41
C ARG A 894 -21.41 18.18 6.81
N GLN A 895 -22.61 17.64 7.00
CA GLN A 895 -22.95 16.97 8.27
C GLN A 895 -22.12 15.70 8.44
N ARG A 896 -21.79 15.36 9.69
CA ARG A 896 -21.20 14.04 10.00
C ARG A 896 -22.16 12.92 9.61
N GLY A 897 -21.59 11.79 9.18
CA GLY A 897 -22.36 10.64 8.70
C GLY A 897 -22.87 10.76 7.25
N VAL A 898 -22.80 11.94 6.63
CA VAL A 898 -23.05 12.07 5.19
C VAL A 898 -21.91 11.42 4.41
N GLN A 899 -22.22 10.47 3.54
CA GLN A 899 -21.22 9.69 2.82
C GLN A 899 -20.51 10.47 1.70
N GLU A 900 -21.19 11.44 1.09
CA GLU A 900 -20.58 12.29 0.07
C GLU A 900 -19.63 13.35 0.67
N GLY A 901 -18.56 13.68 -0.08
CA GLY A 901 -17.53 14.64 0.32
C GLY A 901 -16.41 14.02 1.15
N THR A 902 -15.56 14.86 1.75
CA THR A 902 -14.42 14.40 2.57
C THR A 902 -14.81 14.24 4.04
N SER A 903 -14.35 13.15 4.67
CA SER A 903 -14.54 12.88 6.10
C SER A 903 -13.53 13.59 7.01
N VAL A 904 -12.58 14.34 6.44
CA VAL A 904 -11.52 15.00 7.21
C VAL A 904 -12.11 16.08 8.13
N LEU A 905 -11.70 16.07 9.39
CA LEU A 905 -12.11 17.02 10.41
C LEU A 905 -11.09 18.15 10.58
N ALA A 906 -11.56 19.28 11.09
CA ALA A 906 -10.71 20.41 11.47
C ALA A 906 -10.59 20.52 13.00
N TYR A 907 -9.37 20.40 13.53
CA TYR A 907 -9.01 20.79 14.89
C TYR A 907 -8.33 22.16 14.86
N ARG A 908 -8.79 23.07 15.72
CA ARG A 908 -8.27 24.44 15.84
C ARG A 908 -7.87 24.72 17.28
N LEU A 909 -6.89 25.61 17.46
CA LEU A 909 -6.50 26.16 18.75
C LEU A 909 -7.73 26.63 19.55
N ASN A 910 -7.83 26.21 20.81
CA ASN A 910 -8.96 26.44 21.74
C ASN A 910 -10.22 25.59 21.49
N SER A 911 -10.17 24.55 20.65
CA SER A 911 -11.19 23.50 20.67
C SER A 911 -11.28 22.89 22.07
N SER A 912 -12.49 22.69 22.58
CA SER A 912 -12.72 22.01 23.87
C SER A 912 -12.66 20.47 23.75
N GLN A 913 -12.41 19.94 22.55
CA GLN A 913 -12.34 18.50 22.26
C GLN A 913 -10.98 18.16 21.66
N GLY A 914 -10.24 17.31 22.37
CA GLY A 914 -8.86 16.94 22.07
C GLY A 914 -7.82 18.00 22.44
N SER A 915 -6.58 17.57 22.58
CA SER A 915 -5.40 18.41 22.79
C SER A 915 -4.29 18.01 21.82
N TYR A 916 -3.40 18.96 21.50
CA TYR A 916 -2.17 18.68 20.79
C TYR A 916 -1.03 19.24 21.64
N ASP A 917 -0.17 18.34 22.13
CA ASP A 917 0.94 18.69 23.01
C ASP A 917 2.20 18.00 22.52
N LEU A 918 3.25 18.78 22.26
CA LEU A 918 4.50 18.26 21.70
C LEU A 918 5.33 17.48 22.72
N ASP A 919 5.18 17.73 24.02
CA ASP A 919 5.89 16.98 25.06
C ASP A 919 5.12 15.76 25.55
N ALA A 920 3.78 15.80 25.50
CA ALA A 920 2.93 14.67 25.85
C ALA A 920 2.71 13.66 24.69
N GLY A 921 3.38 13.84 23.55
CA GLY A 921 3.37 12.84 22.48
C GLY A 921 2.43 13.10 21.30
N GLY A 922 2.00 14.34 21.06
CA GLY A 922 1.18 14.75 19.91
C GLY A 922 -0.32 14.90 20.20
N PHE A 923 -1.17 14.54 19.24
CA PHE A 923 -2.62 14.69 19.36
C PHE A 923 -3.25 13.65 20.29
N VAL A 924 -4.09 14.07 21.21
CA VAL A 924 -4.88 13.21 22.10
C VAL A 924 -6.35 13.56 21.96
N ALA A 925 -7.19 12.60 21.58
CA ALA A 925 -8.64 12.81 21.44
C ALA A 925 -9.36 12.82 22.80
N ASP A 926 -8.95 11.95 23.72
CA ASP A 926 -9.48 11.79 25.08
C ASP A 926 -8.36 11.29 26.02
N GLU A 927 -8.23 11.87 27.21
CA GLU A 927 -7.16 11.57 28.18
C GLU A 927 -7.39 10.25 28.93
N ASP A 928 -8.65 9.78 29.04
CA ASP A 928 -9.03 8.59 29.82
C ASP A 928 -9.00 7.27 29.03
N ASP A 929 -8.51 7.27 27.78
CA ASP A 929 -8.64 6.11 26.88
C ASP A 929 -7.40 5.20 26.85
N ALA A 930 -7.41 4.16 27.68
CA ALA A 930 -6.38 3.11 27.70
C ALA A 930 -6.25 2.35 26.35
N LEU A 931 -7.32 2.25 25.56
CA LEU A 931 -7.26 1.67 24.21
C LEU A 931 -6.54 2.61 23.24
N ALA A 932 -6.78 3.92 23.33
CA ALA A 932 -6.04 4.91 22.56
C ALA A 932 -4.52 4.74 22.75
N GLY A 933 -4.09 4.51 23.99
CA GLY A 933 -2.69 4.30 24.35
C GLY A 933 -2.04 3.04 23.79
N ARG A 934 -2.82 2.04 23.35
CA ARG A 934 -2.32 0.79 22.74
C ARG A 934 -1.95 0.94 21.27
N PHE A 935 -2.40 2.00 20.61
CA PHE A 935 -2.22 2.20 19.18
C PHE A 935 -0.81 2.65 18.81
N THR A 936 -0.38 2.26 17.61
CA THR A 936 0.96 2.51 17.08
C THR A 936 0.95 3.00 15.63
N LEU A 937 -0.21 2.92 14.95
CA LEU A 937 -0.40 3.26 13.53
C LEU A 937 -0.02 4.70 13.23
#